data_AF-A0A1F8J344-F1
#
_entry.id   AF-A0A1F8J344-F1
#
_cell.length_a   1.000
_cell.length_b   1.000
_cell.length_c   1.000
_cell.angle_alpha   90.00
_cell.angle_beta   90.00
_cell.angle_gamma   90.00
#
_symmetry.space_group_name_H-M   'P 1'
#
loop_
_entity.id
_entity.type
_entity.pdbx_description
1 polymer ?
#
loop_
_entity_poly.entity_id
_entity_poly.type
_entity_poly.pdbx_seq_one_letter_code
_entity_poly.pdbx_strand_id
1 'polypeptide(L)'
;MHGRDGMNGSSGSSATELSIGGNGSNGTNGTDGGPGGDGGNGGDGGNVIMMAPQEATDLFMLIRSIDVSGGKGGRGGKGGCGGRGGSGGAGGNGYSWSTYTYRQTADMGTLTDIAYHSMPGGHSGFNGSSGRDGRDGNNGADGRSGSYKFVVYKDGSSREYQDRYDLTLESFSPISTETGTFEPGQSVEIGDIRVLNPTAMPTPVVPAFVTLASSPHIQNVKGIEVPSLAPKEKRTLEGKVSFVISPFEFDPGSAQFLNLRLTVDLIAQLQRVGACYPSVLKPFCNVRYPVTLYHNSSTNVTIAGNPFCQAFLVKNHSPKLFGEGSHGRKLALRLSATREDGQSRLLCVRLRSGETQSLDAPVMIPIDSLSKDSPFSLSGSFVVDPSAPSHVPTKILIELFFHCLDNSYRVIQRISHQFTFSTAFVEEEKTGIILVINNQVTKKVIDTWKSFAEKLNRSLQIWDQSLYEGIDFQAFLPKEKTSNTTRIIVLFNEKLSNVGKNATTFSLLSKDAIANGTVKRVHTYVIGETFPIESFINPPQGFEKRCYKNLTDFIEEALKIPANQYLNFYVEFNVLERSYFKPAQNDLGKAISEIQKTLHKSLPMRSFEITIDPTQLTKWGNAENFFGRDLWRLGVIKIEETSKGLTTKLIHAPENLSALSHFKNTVKLCSFEEKIEYLSIEDASYKQAILDTILSDLVDEVTIYWNLPSRDNIKNKQEALPCLTKLLAFVASVEEQLSQEIQDLLISYCAVLKKIQPYFVFSNTRAQDLTKFATLSIENIFKVRSLNEFQKQVDSKYKNYKQKTADEVRKNAPFFDEVTIKDNRLAKQHPLMVTTKKNNQADLVVAINYDAVRIKPEQEVNDLQNKLLQDLLNRYPENWTDDEKKIS
;
A
#
# COMPACT_ATOMS: atom_id res chain seq x y z
N MET A 1 35.66 48.43 -19.15
CA MET A 1 36.72 47.93 -20.08
C MET A 1 37.87 47.41 -19.26
N HIS A 2 38.44 46.26 -19.60
CA HIS A 2 39.55 45.69 -18.84
C HIS A 2 40.89 46.29 -19.25
N GLY A 3 41.78 46.40 -18.27
CA GLY A 3 43.17 46.75 -18.50
C GLY A 3 43.90 45.64 -19.25
N ARG A 4 44.95 46.01 -19.99
CA ARG A 4 45.79 45.07 -20.73
C ARG A 4 46.96 44.63 -19.88
N ASP A 5 47.30 43.35 -19.97
CA ASP A 5 48.45 42.82 -19.27
C ASP A 5 49.77 43.40 -19.81
N GLY A 6 50.74 43.54 -18.93
CA GLY A 6 52.10 43.91 -19.25
C GLY A 6 52.85 42.75 -19.91
N MET A 7 53.89 43.09 -20.66
CA MET A 7 54.73 42.13 -21.37
C MET A 7 55.88 41.66 -20.49
N ASN A 8 56.27 40.39 -20.64
CA ASN A 8 57.39 39.84 -19.89
C ASN A 8 58.73 40.40 -20.40
N GLY A 9 59.67 40.56 -19.48
CA GLY A 9 61.05 40.90 -19.77
C GLY A 9 61.79 39.73 -20.42
N SER A 10 62.76 40.05 -21.26
CA SER A 10 63.66 39.12 -21.93
C SER A 10 64.77 38.63 -20.99
N SER A 11 65.14 37.36 -21.09
CA SER A 11 66.27 36.82 -20.32
C SER A 11 67.61 37.41 -20.77
N GLY A 12 68.54 37.53 -19.83
CA GLY A 12 69.93 37.89 -20.10
C GLY A 12 70.75 36.70 -20.58
N SER A 13 71.85 36.98 -21.30
CA SER A 13 72.76 35.95 -21.81
C SER A 13 73.68 35.41 -20.71
N SER A 14 73.94 34.10 -20.67
CA SER A 14 74.87 33.51 -19.69
C SER A 14 76.32 33.97 -19.89
N ALA A 15 77.08 33.94 -18.79
CA ALA A 15 78.51 34.22 -18.79
C ALA A 15 79.28 33.17 -19.61
N THR A 16 80.43 33.57 -20.13
CA THR A 16 81.43 32.70 -20.77
C THR A 16 82.80 32.95 -20.14
N GLU A 17 83.82 32.21 -20.56
CA GLU A 17 85.21 32.42 -20.11
C GLU A 17 85.71 33.86 -20.33
N LEU A 18 85.13 34.60 -21.29
CA LEU A 18 85.56 35.94 -21.68
C LEU A 18 84.57 37.06 -21.31
N SER A 19 83.39 36.74 -20.76
CA SER A 19 82.37 37.76 -20.46
C SER A 19 81.43 37.35 -19.32
N ILE A 20 81.02 38.31 -18.51
CA ILE A 20 80.02 38.09 -17.45
C ILE A 20 78.61 37.92 -18.02
N GLY A 21 77.71 37.30 -17.24
CA GLY A 21 76.33 37.12 -17.64
C GLY A 21 75.56 38.45 -17.70
N GLY A 22 74.71 38.61 -18.72
CA GLY A 22 73.82 39.75 -18.87
C GLY A 22 72.62 39.67 -17.93
N ASN A 23 72.14 40.82 -17.48
CA ASN A 23 70.92 40.88 -16.67
C ASN A 23 69.68 40.65 -17.55
N GLY A 24 68.64 40.03 -16.98
CA GLY A 24 67.33 39.99 -17.62
C GLY A 24 66.67 41.37 -17.57
N SER A 25 65.84 41.68 -18.58
CA SER A 25 65.09 42.95 -18.59
C SER A 25 63.84 42.87 -17.73
N ASN A 26 63.36 44.01 -17.25
CA ASN A 26 62.15 44.05 -16.43
C ASN A 26 60.90 43.79 -17.28
N GLY A 27 59.87 43.19 -16.68
CA GLY A 27 58.55 43.12 -17.29
C GLY A 27 57.86 44.49 -17.25
N THR A 28 56.96 44.76 -18.19
CA THR A 28 56.20 46.02 -18.23
C THR A 28 54.97 45.93 -17.34
N ASN A 29 54.48 47.08 -16.87
CA ASN A 29 53.28 47.13 -16.03
C ASN A 29 52.02 46.84 -16.87
N GLY A 30 51.03 46.18 -16.25
CA GLY A 30 49.69 46.10 -16.82
C GLY A 30 48.96 47.44 -16.70
N THR A 31 48.00 47.71 -17.58
CA THR A 31 47.23 48.96 -17.55
C THR A 31 46.03 48.84 -16.63
N ASP A 32 45.57 49.97 -16.09
CA ASP A 32 44.37 50.01 -15.26
C ASP A 32 43.11 49.68 -16.09
N GLY A 33 42.10 49.13 -15.42
CA GLY A 33 40.78 48.93 -16.00
C GLY A 33 39.93 50.20 -15.95
N GLY A 34 39.05 50.37 -16.94
CA GLY A 34 38.16 51.53 -17.04
C GLY A 34 36.98 51.46 -16.05
N PRO A 35 36.48 52.61 -15.56
CA PRO A 35 35.37 52.65 -14.61
C PRO A 35 34.05 52.17 -15.23
N GLY A 36 33.16 51.69 -14.38
CA GLY A 36 31.77 51.40 -14.73
C GLY A 36 30.93 52.68 -14.78
N GLY A 37 29.87 52.70 -15.58
CA GLY A 37 28.95 53.85 -15.64
C GLY A 37 27.96 53.86 -14.47
N ASP A 38 27.60 55.04 -13.98
CA ASP A 38 26.58 55.17 -12.93
C ASP A 38 25.19 54.77 -13.43
N GLY A 39 24.36 54.21 -12.55
CA GLY A 39 22.97 53.89 -12.82
C GLY A 39 22.09 55.15 -12.76
N GLY A 40 21.08 55.23 -13.63
CA GLY A 40 20.13 56.36 -13.61
C GLY A 40 19.20 56.34 -12.41
N ASN A 41 18.82 57.50 -11.88
CA ASN A 41 17.84 57.58 -10.80
C ASN A 41 16.44 57.15 -11.25
N GLY A 42 15.67 56.57 -10.35
CA GLY A 42 14.26 56.27 -10.56
C GLY A 42 13.43 57.56 -10.59
N GLY A 43 12.35 57.58 -11.37
CA GLY A 43 11.44 58.73 -11.43
C GLY A 43 10.55 58.83 -10.20
N ASP A 44 10.26 60.05 -9.75
CA ASP A 44 9.32 60.27 -8.64
C ASP A 44 7.88 59.89 -9.01
N GLY A 45 7.13 59.38 -8.03
CA GLY A 45 5.72 59.05 -8.15
C GLY A 45 4.82 60.30 -8.21
N GLY A 46 3.70 60.20 -8.91
CA GLY A 46 2.77 61.31 -9.14
C GLY A 46 1.86 61.63 -7.95
N ASN A 47 1.34 62.87 -7.92
CA ASN A 47 0.29 63.27 -6.97
C ASN A 47 -1.09 63.12 -7.62
N VAL A 48 -1.99 62.36 -6.98
CA VAL A 48 -3.32 62.02 -7.53
C VAL A 48 -4.43 62.64 -6.67
N ILE A 49 -5.31 63.43 -7.28
CA ILE A 49 -6.47 64.04 -6.60
C ILE A 49 -7.75 63.46 -7.21
N MET A 50 -8.55 62.78 -6.39
CA MET A 50 -9.83 62.19 -6.81
C MET A 50 -10.97 63.09 -6.34
N MET A 51 -11.81 63.52 -7.26
CA MET A 51 -12.76 64.62 -7.04
C MET A 51 -14.17 64.17 -7.39
N ALA A 52 -15.14 64.42 -6.50
CA ALA A 52 -16.55 64.15 -6.77
C ALA A 52 -17.45 65.13 -6.01
N PRO A 53 -18.63 65.48 -6.56
CA PRO A 53 -19.68 66.13 -5.77
C PRO A 53 -20.22 65.17 -4.70
N GLN A 54 -20.81 65.70 -3.63
CA GLN A 54 -21.28 64.91 -2.49
C GLN A 54 -22.22 63.76 -2.92
N GLU A 55 -23.07 64.01 -3.91
CA GLU A 55 -24.07 63.08 -4.44
C GLU A 55 -23.46 61.92 -5.24
N ALA A 56 -22.17 61.99 -5.58
CA ALA A 56 -21.43 61.00 -6.36
C ALA A 56 -20.24 60.39 -5.60
N THR A 57 -20.19 60.57 -4.28
CA THR A 57 -19.11 60.02 -3.43
C THR A 57 -19.08 58.50 -3.43
N ASP A 58 -20.21 57.82 -3.59
CA ASP A 58 -20.31 56.37 -3.81
C ASP A 58 -19.43 55.85 -4.97
N LEU A 59 -19.14 56.66 -5.99
CA LEU A 59 -18.25 56.28 -7.10
C LEU A 59 -16.80 56.03 -6.65
N PHE A 60 -16.36 56.65 -5.56
CA PHE A 60 -15.03 56.37 -5.00
C PHE A 60 -14.84 54.92 -4.58
N MET A 61 -15.93 54.16 -4.38
CA MET A 61 -15.85 52.72 -4.09
C MET A 61 -15.31 51.90 -5.26
N LEU A 62 -15.40 52.41 -6.50
CA LEU A 62 -14.86 51.75 -7.69
C LEU A 62 -13.32 51.81 -7.75
N ILE A 63 -12.71 52.68 -6.95
CA ILE A 63 -11.25 52.83 -6.87
C ILE A 63 -10.70 51.74 -5.96
N ARG A 64 -10.21 50.67 -6.59
CA ARG A 64 -9.73 49.46 -5.89
C ARG A 64 -8.34 49.63 -5.27
N SER A 65 -7.44 50.31 -5.97
CA SER A 65 -6.06 50.52 -5.55
C SER A 65 -5.52 51.83 -6.11
N ILE A 66 -4.68 52.49 -5.33
CA ILE A 66 -3.97 53.71 -5.73
C ILE A 66 -2.48 53.42 -5.53
N ASP A 67 -1.72 53.46 -6.63
CA ASP A 67 -0.27 53.32 -6.60
C ASP A 67 0.36 54.65 -7.04
N VAL A 68 1.04 55.28 -6.08
CA VAL A 68 1.79 56.52 -6.27
C VAL A 68 3.27 56.30 -5.96
N SER A 69 3.75 55.06 -6.02
CA SER A 69 5.15 54.73 -5.73
C SER A 69 6.10 55.35 -6.76
N GLY A 70 7.29 55.74 -6.30
CA GLY A 70 8.39 56.15 -7.17
C GLY A 70 9.05 54.94 -7.85
N GLY A 71 9.60 55.18 -9.04
CA GLY A 71 10.38 54.19 -9.77
C GLY A 71 11.68 53.85 -9.06
N LYS A 72 12.19 52.63 -9.28
CA LYS A 72 13.47 52.19 -8.70
C LYS A 72 14.67 52.77 -9.45
N GLY A 73 15.73 53.08 -8.73
CA GLY A 73 17.02 53.47 -9.32
C GLY A 73 17.68 52.33 -10.09
N GLY A 74 18.31 52.67 -11.21
CA GLY A 74 19.12 51.76 -12.00
C GLY A 74 20.41 51.38 -11.26
N ARG A 75 20.87 50.14 -11.44
CA ARG A 75 22.16 49.70 -10.87
C ARG A 75 23.33 50.30 -11.64
N GLY A 76 24.37 50.70 -10.92
CA GLY A 76 25.64 51.09 -11.51
C GLY A 76 26.33 49.91 -12.19
N GLY A 77 27.02 50.20 -13.30
CA GLY A 77 27.83 49.23 -14.02
C GLY A 77 29.12 48.90 -13.28
N LYS A 78 29.62 47.68 -13.41
CA LYS A 78 30.90 47.29 -12.80
C LYS A 78 32.09 47.90 -13.54
N GLY A 79 33.11 48.31 -12.80
CA GLY A 79 34.42 48.67 -13.33
C GLY A 79 35.12 47.46 -13.94
N GLY A 80 35.96 47.70 -14.94
CA GLY A 80 36.77 46.65 -15.52
C GLY A 80 37.97 46.34 -14.64
N CYS A 81 38.35 45.08 -14.50
CA CYS A 81 39.61 44.71 -13.84
C CYS A 81 40.85 45.29 -14.55
N GLY A 82 41.90 45.59 -13.80
CA GLY A 82 43.21 45.99 -14.32
C GLY A 82 43.97 44.79 -14.91
N GLY A 83 44.89 45.09 -15.81
CA GLY A 83 45.76 44.09 -16.44
C GLY A 83 46.91 43.70 -15.51
N ARG A 84 47.33 42.44 -15.54
CA ARG A 84 48.46 41.95 -14.73
C ARG A 84 49.79 42.51 -15.24
N GLY A 85 50.74 42.75 -14.36
CA GLY A 85 52.11 43.12 -14.76
C GLY A 85 52.87 41.93 -15.35
N GLY A 86 53.73 42.18 -16.34
CA GLY A 86 54.57 41.15 -16.96
C GLY A 86 55.72 40.74 -16.04
N SER A 87 56.15 39.48 -16.10
CA SER A 87 57.28 39.01 -15.29
C SER A 87 58.62 39.55 -15.81
N GLY A 88 59.59 39.84 -14.94
CA GLY A 88 60.96 40.15 -15.34
C GLY A 88 61.66 38.94 -15.92
N GLY A 89 62.57 39.18 -16.87
CA GLY A 89 63.39 38.15 -17.50
C GLY A 89 64.48 37.65 -16.56
N ALA A 90 64.85 36.38 -16.68
CA ALA A 90 65.90 35.80 -15.84
C ALA A 90 67.28 36.38 -16.21
N GLY A 91 68.16 36.58 -15.23
CA GLY A 91 69.56 36.89 -15.48
C GLY A 91 70.32 35.69 -16.04
N GLY A 92 71.36 35.94 -16.83
CA GLY A 92 72.19 34.89 -17.41
C GLY A 92 73.01 34.14 -16.34
N ASN A 93 73.21 32.84 -16.50
CA ASN A 93 73.93 32.03 -15.51
C ASN A 93 75.44 32.38 -15.47
N GLY A 94 76.10 32.19 -14.32
CA GLY A 94 77.55 32.31 -14.19
C GLY A 94 78.31 31.13 -14.82
N TYR A 95 79.62 31.30 -15.00
CA TYR A 95 80.49 30.29 -15.63
C TYR A 95 81.84 30.19 -14.90
N SER A 96 82.31 28.98 -14.60
CA SER A 96 83.58 28.74 -13.90
C SER A 96 84.42 27.67 -14.58
N TRP A 97 85.75 27.84 -14.60
CA TRP A 97 86.70 26.92 -15.25
C TRP A 97 88.06 26.91 -14.51
N SER A 98 88.93 25.94 -14.83
CA SER A 98 90.26 25.81 -14.21
C SER A 98 91.36 25.61 -15.25
N THR A 99 92.56 26.15 -14.96
CA THR A 99 93.75 26.02 -15.82
C THR A 99 94.92 25.42 -15.05
N TYR A 100 95.70 24.56 -15.73
CA TYR A 100 96.82 23.79 -15.15
C TYR A 100 98.14 24.28 -15.74
N THR A 101 99.12 24.65 -14.91
CA THR A 101 100.47 25.03 -15.36
C THR A 101 101.51 24.08 -14.80
N TYR A 102 102.35 23.52 -15.66
CA TYR A 102 103.42 22.58 -15.29
C TYR A 102 104.78 23.26 -15.38
N ARG A 103 105.58 23.23 -14.32
CA ARG A 103 106.99 23.70 -14.34
C ARG A 103 107.94 22.57 -13.94
N GLN A 104 108.99 22.36 -14.74
CA GLN A 104 110.08 21.44 -14.41
C GLN A 104 111.18 22.17 -13.65
N THR A 105 111.65 21.61 -12.54
CA THR A 105 112.75 22.14 -11.73
C THR A 105 114.06 21.38 -12.02
N ALA A 106 115.20 22.00 -11.70
CA ALA A 106 116.56 21.57 -12.07
C ALA A 106 116.97 20.15 -11.60
N ASP A 107 116.14 19.50 -10.77
CA ASP A 107 116.36 18.16 -10.21
C ASP A 107 115.37 17.10 -10.77
N MET A 108 114.77 17.30 -11.95
CA MET A 108 113.78 16.41 -12.58
C MET A 108 112.47 16.19 -11.78
N GLY A 109 111.94 17.23 -11.11
CA GLY A 109 110.56 17.24 -10.59
C GLY A 109 109.63 18.12 -11.44
N THR A 110 108.39 17.68 -11.70
CA THR A 110 107.34 18.52 -12.33
C THR A 110 106.32 18.96 -11.28
N LEU A 111 106.19 20.26 -11.05
CA LEU A 111 105.15 20.87 -10.21
C LEU A 111 103.94 21.24 -11.08
N THR A 112 102.72 20.95 -10.61
CA THR A 112 101.45 21.33 -11.27
C THR A 112 100.71 22.34 -10.41
N ASP A 113 100.51 23.55 -10.91
CA ASP A 113 99.68 24.58 -10.28
C ASP A 113 98.30 24.61 -10.98
N ILE A 114 97.22 24.55 -10.19
CA ILE A 114 95.84 24.70 -10.69
C ILE A 114 95.30 26.06 -10.24
N ALA A 115 94.86 26.88 -11.19
CA ALA A 115 94.12 28.11 -10.92
C ALA A 115 92.64 27.92 -11.29
N TYR A 116 91.73 28.36 -10.41
CA TYR A 116 90.29 28.37 -10.66
C TYR A 116 89.82 29.79 -10.97
N HIS A 117 89.01 29.92 -12.01
CA HIS A 117 88.44 31.18 -12.49
C HIS A 117 86.91 31.06 -12.52
N SER A 118 86.22 32.17 -12.24
CA SER A 118 84.77 32.24 -12.36
C SER A 118 84.33 33.62 -12.81
N MET A 119 83.38 33.65 -13.75
CA MET A 119 82.64 34.84 -14.14
C MET A 119 81.21 34.79 -13.56
N PRO A 120 80.76 35.84 -12.87
CA PRO A 120 79.42 35.87 -12.29
C PRO A 120 78.33 35.92 -13.39
N GLY A 121 77.16 35.42 -13.04
CA GLY A 121 75.95 35.58 -13.84
C GLY A 121 75.34 36.98 -13.72
N GLY A 122 74.32 37.25 -14.53
CA GLY A 122 73.51 38.45 -14.44
C GLY A 122 72.34 38.31 -13.47
N HIS A 123 71.79 39.44 -13.03
CA HIS A 123 70.60 39.52 -12.19
C HIS A 123 69.31 39.41 -13.03
N SER A 124 68.26 38.82 -12.47
CA SER A 124 66.93 38.83 -13.08
C SER A 124 66.33 40.24 -13.05
N GLY A 125 65.59 40.57 -14.10
CA GLY A 125 64.77 41.77 -14.15
C GLY A 125 63.61 41.70 -13.16
N PHE A 126 63.10 42.86 -12.77
CA PHE A 126 61.94 42.99 -11.90
C PHE A 126 60.64 42.74 -12.67
N ASN A 127 59.64 42.19 -11.98
CA ASN A 127 58.29 42.08 -12.52
C ASN A 127 57.65 43.48 -12.63
N GLY A 128 56.88 43.70 -13.70
CA GLY A 128 55.97 44.82 -13.81
C GLY A 128 54.85 44.71 -12.77
N SER A 129 54.34 45.85 -12.34
CA SER A 129 53.17 45.97 -11.48
C SER A 129 51.88 45.72 -12.25
N SER A 130 50.87 45.17 -11.56
CA SER A 130 49.53 45.03 -12.15
C SER A 130 48.80 46.37 -12.12
N GLY A 131 48.06 46.65 -13.18
CA GLY A 131 47.12 47.75 -13.23
C GLY A 131 45.98 47.55 -12.23
N ARG A 132 45.40 48.65 -11.79
CA ARG A 132 44.31 48.69 -10.82
C ARG A 132 42.98 48.41 -11.50
N ASP A 133 42.08 47.79 -10.77
CA ASP A 133 40.68 47.66 -11.20
C ASP A 133 40.02 49.04 -11.27
N GLY A 134 39.23 49.25 -12.32
CA GLY A 134 38.36 50.39 -12.45
C GLY A 134 37.28 50.36 -11.37
N ARG A 135 36.85 51.53 -10.92
CA ARG A 135 35.78 51.63 -9.92
C ARG A 135 34.44 51.26 -10.52
N ASP A 136 33.60 50.58 -9.74
CA ASP A 136 32.20 50.39 -10.06
C ASP A 136 31.47 51.74 -10.07
N GLY A 137 30.50 51.88 -10.96
CA GLY A 137 29.58 53.01 -10.97
C GLY A 137 28.62 52.94 -9.79
N ASN A 138 28.17 54.10 -9.34
CA ASN A 138 27.18 54.20 -8.26
C ASN A 138 25.81 53.76 -8.75
N ASN A 139 25.01 53.17 -7.85
CA ASN A 139 23.60 52.94 -8.12
C ASN A 139 22.84 54.27 -8.13
N GLY A 140 21.84 54.38 -9.01
CA GLY A 140 20.88 55.47 -8.97
C GLY A 140 20.01 55.39 -7.72
N ALA A 141 19.55 56.54 -7.23
CA ALA A 141 18.60 56.61 -6.13
C ALA A 141 17.19 56.19 -6.58
N ASP A 142 16.42 55.59 -5.68
CA ASP A 142 14.99 55.36 -5.89
C ASP A 142 14.24 56.71 -5.91
N GLY A 143 13.21 56.77 -6.76
CA GLY A 143 12.30 57.91 -6.82
C GLY A 143 11.44 58.01 -5.57
N ARG A 144 11.08 59.24 -5.18
CA ARG A 144 10.18 59.49 -4.05
C ARG A 144 8.77 59.04 -4.40
N SER A 145 8.05 58.47 -3.44
CA SER A 145 6.62 58.20 -3.63
C SER A 145 5.82 59.51 -3.61
N GLY A 146 4.82 59.60 -4.47
CA GLY A 146 3.85 60.69 -4.49
C GLY A 146 2.79 60.54 -3.40
N SER A 147 1.73 61.33 -3.51
CA SER A 147 0.62 61.35 -2.55
C SER A 147 -0.73 61.29 -3.25
N TYR A 148 -1.78 60.93 -2.53
CA TYR A 148 -3.14 61.03 -3.05
C TYR A 148 -4.10 61.57 -2.01
N LYS A 149 -5.23 62.11 -2.47
CA LYS A 149 -6.33 62.54 -1.61
C LYS A 149 -7.68 62.52 -2.34
N PHE A 150 -8.74 62.44 -1.56
CA PHE A 150 -10.13 62.57 -2.03
C PHE A 150 -10.65 63.96 -1.70
N VAL A 151 -11.32 64.60 -2.67
CA VAL A 151 -11.90 65.93 -2.51
C VAL A 151 -13.38 65.85 -2.83
N VAL A 152 -14.20 66.23 -1.85
CA VAL A 152 -15.67 66.24 -1.98
C VAL A 152 -16.18 67.66 -2.07
N TYR A 153 -16.95 67.94 -3.11
CA TYR A 153 -17.59 69.23 -3.35
C TYR A 153 -19.01 69.25 -2.81
N LYS A 154 -19.35 70.30 -2.07
CA LYS A 154 -20.70 70.57 -1.60
C LYS A 154 -20.94 72.08 -1.55
N ASP A 155 -21.97 72.55 -2.26
CA ASP A 155 -22.43 73.95 -2.21
C ASP A 155 -21.32 74.99 -2.42
N GLY A 156 -20.42 74.74 -3.37
CA GLY A 156 -19.28 75.63 -3.68
C GLY A 156 -18.10 75.53 -2.71
N SER A 157 -18.18 74.69 -1.67
CA SER A 157 -17.08 74.37 -0.75
C SER A 157 -16.49 72.99 -1.05
N SER A 158 -15.21 72.78 -0.71
CA SER A 158 -14.54 71.48 -0.84
C SER A 158 -13.97 71.00 0.49
N ARG A 159 -14.09 69.70 0.77
CA ARG A 159 -13.41 69.04 1.89
C ARG A 159 -12.45 67.98 1.38
N GLU A 160 -11.29 67.88 2.02
CA GLU A 160 -10.24 66.93 1.67
C GLU A 160 -10.17 65.79 2.67
N TYR A 161 -9.96 64.58 2.17
CA TYR A 161 -9.84 63.36 2.95
C TYR A 161 -8.65 62.53 2.45
N GLN A 162 -7.89 61.96 3.37
CA GLN A 162 -6.75 61.09 3.04
C GLN A 162 -7.20 59.72 2.57
N ASP A 163 -8.35 59.25 3.08
CA ASP A 163 -8.96 57.97 2.74
C ASP A 163 -10.42 58.16 2.33
N ARG A 164 -10.92 57.22 1.52
CA ARG A 164 -12.35 57.11 1.20
C ARG A 164 -13.14 56.64 2.43
N TYR A 165 -14.45 56.82 2.40
CA TYR A 165 -15.34 56.27 3.43
C TYR A 165 -15.30 54.73 3.46
N ASP A 166 -15.74 54.17 4.58
CA ASP A 166 -15.95 52.74 4.76
C ASP A 166 -17.18 52.49 5.65
N LEU A 167 -17.64 51.24 5.70
CA LEU A 167 -18.77 50.81 6.52
C LEU A 167 -18.49 49.43 7.11
N THR A 168 -18.51 49.35 8.43
CA THR A 168 -18.28 48.13 9.20
C THR A 168 -19.57 47.65 9.83
N LEU A 169 -19.89 46.36 9.66
CA LEU A 169 -20.94 45.66 10.39
C LEU A 169 -20.36 45.21 11.74
N GLU A 170 -20.84 45.76 12.86
CA GLU A 170 -20.29 45.49 14.19
C GLU A 170 -20.98 44.29 14.89
N SER A 171 -22.30 44.20 14.84
CA SER A 171 -23.06 43.14 15.54
C SER A 171 -24.49 43.01 15.02
N PHE A 172 -25.18 41.95 15.45
CA PHE A 172 -26.60 41.66 15.20
C PHE A 172 -27.18 40.84 16.37
N SER A 173 -28.51 40.78 16.50
CA SER A 173 -29.19 39.96 17.52
C SER A 173 -29.05 38.45 17.22
N PRO A 174 -28.81 37.57 18.21
CA PRO A 174 -28.76 36.13 17.99
C PRO A 174 -30.03 35.58 17.30
N ILE A 175 -29.84 34.83 16.22
CA ILE A 175 -30.94 34.18 15.49
C ILE A 175 -31.42 32.96 16.30
N SER A 176 -32.67 32.96 16.75
CA SER A 176 -33.23 31.87 17.55
C SER A 176 -34.73 31.64 17.27
N THR A 177 -35.21 30.44 17.60
CA THR A 177 -36.64 30.07 17.59
C THR A 177 -36.98 29.35 18.88
N GLU A 178 -38.27 29.23 19.19
CA GLU A 178 -38.78 28.45 20.34
C GLU A 178 -38.30 26.99 20.35
N THR A 179 -38.03 26.41 19.17
CA THR A 179 -37.61 25.00 19.03
C THR A 179 -36.09 24.82 18.98
N GLY A 180 -35.32 25.92 18.96
CA GLY A 180 -33.86 25.92 18.78
C GLY A 180 -33.39 25.53 17.39
N THR A 181 -34.30 25.26 16.46
CA THR A 181 -34.01 24.88 15.07
C THR A 181 -34.99 25.50 14.10
N PHE A 182 -34.58 25.56 12.83
CA PHE A 182 -35.35 26.10 11.72
C PHE A 182 -35.69 25.01 10.73
N GLU A 183 -36.85 25.11 10.11
CA GLU A 183 -37.28 24.19 9.05
C GLU A 183 -37.01 24.77 7.66
N PRO A 184 -36.72 23.95 6.64
CA PRO A 184 -36.74 24.41 5.25
C PRO A 184 -38.09 25.05 4.89
N GLY A 185 -38.05 26.17 4.15
CA GLY A 185 -39.21 27.00 3.84
C GLY A 185 -39.58 28.02 4.94
N GLN A 186 -38.93 27.99 6.11
CA GLN A 186 -39.17 28.96 7.16
C GLN A 186 -38.54 30.33 6.86
N SER A 187 -39.25 31.40 7.20
CA SER A 187 -38.72 32.77 7.19
C SER A 187 -37.85 33.02 8.43
N VAL A 188 -36.68 33.61 8.21
CA VAL A 188 -35.69 33.98 9.23
C VAL A 188 -35.50 35.49 9.18
N GLU A 189 -35.40 36.13 10.35
CA GLU A 189 -35.16 37.56 10.47
C GLU A 189 -33.91 37.84 11.33
N ILE A 190 -33.12 38.82 10.91
CA ILE A 190 -31.91 39.29 11.60
C ILE A 190 -32.13 40.76 11.98
N GLY A 191 -32.21 41.03 13.28
CA GLY A 191 -32.44 42.36 13.84
C GLY A 191 -31.22 42.94 14.58
N ASP A 192 -31.42 44.12 15.16
CA ASP A 192 -30.44 44.87 15.95
C ASP A 192 -29.06 44.98 15.29
N ILE A 193 -29.05 45.17 13.97
CA ILE A 193 -27.82 45.26 13.18
C ILE A 193 -27.16 46.60 13.46
N ARG A 194 -25.93 46.56 13.97
CA ARG A 194 -25.12 47.75 14.26
C ARG A 194 -24.09 47.99 13.17
N VAL A 195 -24.02 49.22 12.69
CA VAL A 195 -23.07 49.69 11.68
C VAL A 195 -22.20 50.82 12.22
N LEU A 196 -20.98 50.93 11.69
CA LEU A 196 -20.00 51.96 12.02
C LEU A 196 -19.36 52.49 10.74
N ASN A 197 -19.21 53.81 10.62
CA ASN A 197 -18.26 54.41 9.70
C ASN A 197 -16.90 54.61 10.40
N PRO A 198 -15.87 53.81 10.11
CA PRO A 198 -14.60 53.89 10.84
C PRO A 198 -13.70 55.03 10.34
N THR A 199 -14.06 55.75 9.28
CA THR A 199 -13.17 56.71 8.59
C THR A 199 -13.48 58.17 8.94
N ALA A 200 -12.65 59.08 8.45
CA ALA A 200 -12.86 60.53 8.57
C ALA A 200 -13.85 61.08 7.52
N MET A 201 -14.10 60.33 6.43
CA MET A 201 -15.03 60.72 5.38
C MET A 201 -16.44 60.19 5.71
N PRO A 202 -17.50 61.02 5.66
CA PRO A 202 -18.88 60.53 5.79
C PRO A 202 -19.19 59.48 4.72
N THR A 203 -20.04 58.50 5.02
CA THR A 203 -20.50 57.57 3.97
C THR A 203 -21.40 58.30 2.97
N PRO A 204 -21.55 57.79 1.73
CA PRO A 204 -22.31 58.48 0.70
C PRO A 204 -23.74 58.82 1.13
N VAL A 205 -24.28 59.90 0.57
CA VAL A 205 -25.69 60.29 0.75
C VAL A 205 -26.64 59.31 0.05
N VAL A 206 -26.14 58.61 -0.97
CA VAL A 206 -26.84 57.47 -1.55
C VAL A 206 -26.80 56.34 -0.54
N PRO A 207 -27.95 55.80 -0.13
CA PRO A 207 -27.99 54.81 0.93
C PRO A 207 -27.31 53.51 0.51
N ALA A 208 -26.57 52.92 1.45
CA ALA A 208 -26.14 51.54 1.34
C ALA A 208 -27.26 50.60 1.80
N PHE A 209 -27.13 49.31 1.51
CA PHE A 209 -28.07 48.29 1.95
C PHE A 209 -27.33 47.18 2.68
N VAL A 210 -27.76 46.84 3.89
CA VAL A 210 -27.37 45.58 4.51
C VAL A 210 -28.27 44.48 3.96
N THR A 211 -27.66 43.44 3.40
CA THR A 211 -28.34 42.29 2.80
C THR A 211 -27.53 41.02 3.03
N LEU A 212 -28.00 39.89 2.51
CA LEU A 212 -27.24 38.65 2.48
C LEU A 212 -26.58 38.46 1.11
N ALA A 213 -25.37 37.91 1.11
CA ALA A 213 -24.73 37.42 -0.10
C ALA A 213 -25.56 36.29 -0.73
N SER A 214 -25.51 36.17 -2.06
CA SER A 214 -26.23 35.12 -2.78
C SER A 214 -25.79 33.73 -2.34
N SER A 215 -26.75 32.84 -2.08
CA SER A 215 -26.50 31.44 -1.70
C SER A 215 -27.66 30.56 -2.18
N PRO A 216 -27.39 29.32 -2.65
CA PRO A 216 -28.44 28.40 -3.10
C PRO A 216 -29.40 27.98 -1.98
N HIS A 217 -28.99 28.13 -0.71
CA HIS A 217 -29.74 27.68 0.46
C HIS A 217 -30.68 28.74 1.03
N ILE A 218 -30.73 29.94 0.44
CA ILE A 218 -31.64 31.02 0.85
C ILE A 218 -32.35 31.62 -0.36
N GLN A 219 -33.54 32.14 -0.14
CA GLN A 219 -34.35 32.82 -1.16
C GLN A 219 -35.15 33.97 -0.53
N ASN A 220 -35.80 34.80 -1.35
CA ASN A 220 -36.64 35.91 -0.91
C ASN A 220 -35.94 36.86 0.09
N VAL A 221 -34.65 37.14 -0.14
CA VAL A 221 -33.84 38.03 0.71
C VAL A 221 -34.38 39.45 0.61
N LYS A 222 -34.69 40.07 1.76
CA LYS A 222 -35.02 41.48 1.89
C LYS A 222 -33.98 42.14 2.80
N GLY A 223 -33.24 43.09 2.24
CA GLY A 223 -32.26 43.88 2.96
C GLY A 223 -32.89 45.08 3.67
N ILE A 224 -32.06 45.83 4.39
CA ILE A 224 -32.43 47.07 5.07
C ILE A 224 -31.51 48.22 4.63
N GLU A 225 -32.07 49.41 4.57
CA GLU A 225 -31.37 50.61 4.17
C GLU A 225 -30.44 51.11 5.28
N VAL A 226 -29.25 51.58 4.88
CA VAL A 226 -28.28 52.23 5.75
C VAL A 226 -28.21 53.70 5.35
N PRO A 227 -28.67 54.62 6.22
CA PRO A 227 -28.53 56.04 5.96
C PRO A 227 -27.06 56.47 5.98
N SER A 228 -26.77 57.64 5.40
CA SER A 228 -25.43 58.23 5.47
C SER A 228 -25.00 58.44 6.92
N LEU A 229 -23.78 58.00 7.24
CA LEU A 229 -23.17 58.05 8.56
C LEU A 229 -22.05 59.10 8.58
N ALA A 230 -22.08 59.93 9.62
CA ALA A 230 -21.02 60.88 9.92
C ALA A 230 -19.70 60.14 10.26
N PRO A 231 -18.56 60.84 10.23
CA PRO A 231 -17.27 60.24 10.59
C PRO A 231 -17.33 59.66 12.01
N LYS A 232 -16.87 58.42 12.17
CA LYS A 232 -16.87 57.67 13.45
C LYS A 232 -18.26 57.40 14.04
N GLU A 233 -19.35 57.66 13.31
CA GLU A 233 -20.70 57.41 13.80
C GLU A 233 -21.01 55.91 13.88
N LYS A 234 -21.65 55.50 14.99
CA LYS A 234 -22.26 54.19 15.17
C LYS A 234 -23.77 54.31 15.15
N ARG A 235 -24.44 53.39 14.48
CA ARG A 235 -25.91 53.38 14.40
C ARG A 235 -26.45 51.96 14.46
N THR A 236 -27.54 51.77 15.20
CA THR A 236 -28.35 50.54 15.10
C THR A 236 -29.43 50.80 14.06
N LEU A 237 -29.54 49.92 13.07
CA LEU A 237 -30.48 50.08 11.96
C LEU A 237 -31.91 49.76 12.40
N GLU A 238 -32.87 50.56 11.93
CA GLU A 238 -34.29 50.30 12.13
C GLU A 238 -34.77 49.27 11.10
N GLY A 239 -35.30 48.14 11.56
CA GLY A 239 -35.79 47.05 10.72
C GLY A 239 -34.99 45.76 10.86
N LYS A 240 -35.25 44.81 9.96
CA LYS A 240 -34.63 43.48 9.98
C LYS A 240 -34.31 43.00 8.57
N VAL A 241 -33.18 42.31 8.41
CA VAL A 241 -32.89 41.55 7.19
C VAL A 241 -33.64 40.23 7.27
N SER A 242 -34.48 39.93 6.28
CA SER A 242 -35.28 38.69 6.26
C SER A 242 -34.95 37.82 5.06
N PHE A 243 -34.99 36.51 5.22
CA PHE A 243 -34.82 35.55 4.13
C PHE A 243 -35.61 34.27 4.42
N VAL A 244 -35.85 33.47 3.38
CA VAL A 244 -36.48 32.15 3.50
C VAL A 244 -35.43 31.07 3.25
N ILE A 245 -35.40 30.04 4.10
CA ILE A 245 -34.51 28.90 3.90
C ILE A 245 -35.00 28.09 2.71
N SER A 246 -34.14 27.88 1.71
CA SER A 246 -34.50 27.14 0.51
C SER A 246 -34.85 25.68 0.83
N PRO A 247 -35.77 25.07 0.07
CA PRO A 247 -36.00 23.64 0.11
C PRO A 247 -34.71 22.83 -0.18
N PHE A 248 -34.52 21.70 0.51
CA PHE A 248 -33.38 20.80 0.26
C PHE A 248 -33.84 19.61 -0.58
N GLU A 249 -33.10 19.31 -1.65
CA GLU A 249 -33.24 18.07 -2.40
C GLU A 249 -32.34 16.99 -1.77
N PHE A 250 -32.90 15.80 -1.56
CA PHE A 250 -32.16 14.66 -1.02
C PHE A 250 -31.68 13.75 -2.14
N ASP A 251 -30.38 13.45 -2.13
CA ASP A 251 -29.80 12.40 -2.97
C ASP A 251 -30.44 11.04 -2.60
N PRO A 252 -30.99 10.29 -3.58
CA PRO A 252 -31.47 8.91 -3.41
C PRO A 252 -30.57 7.96 -2.61
N GLY A 253 -29.25 8.20 -2.58
CA GLY A 253 -28.28 7.30 -1.93
C GLY A 253 -27.96 7.60 -0.45
N SER A 254 -28.42 8.71 0.13
CA SER A 254 -27.97 9.15 1.47
C SER A 254 -28.99 8.82 2.57
N ALA A 255 -28.59 8.04 3.58
CA ALA A 255 -29.39 7.73 4.77
C ALA A 255 -29.49 8.90 5.77
N GLN A 256 -29.21 10.13 5.33
CA GLN A 256 -29.07 11.28 6.20
C GLN A 256 -30.42 11.97 6.41
N PHE A 257 -30.76 12.24 7.67
CA PHE A 257 -31.74 13.26 8.00
C PHE A 257 -31.07 14.64 7.93
N LEU A 258 -31.82 15.66 7.51
CA LEU A 258 -31.28 17.02 7.42
C LEU A 258 -30.91 17.55 8.81
N ASN A 259 -29.64 17.84 9.01
CA ASN A 259 -29.11 18.53 10.18
C ASN A 259 -27.97 19.47 9.73
N LEU A 260 -28.34 20.65 9.24
CA LEU A 260 -27.41 21.59 8.62
C LEU A 260 -27.20 22.81 9.52
N ARG A 261 -25.95 23.20 9.75
CA ARG A 261 -25.63 24.54 10.26
C ARG A 261 -25.51 25.50 9.07
N LEU A 262 -26.58 26.22 8.78
CA LEU A 262 -26.63 27.19 7.68
C LEU A 262 -26.02 28.51 8.14
N THR A 263 -24.83 28.82 7.62
CA THR A 263 -24.17 30.13 7.80
C THR A 263 -24.49 31.00 6.60
N VAL A 264 -24.91 32.25 6.86
CA VAL A 264 -25.16 33.26 5.82
C VAL A 264 -24.18 34.41 5.98
N ASP A 265 -23.73 34.99 4.88
CA ASP A 265 -22.83 36.14 4.89
C ASP A 265 -23.67 37.43 4.82
N LEU A 266 -23.77 38.13 5.95
CA LEU A 266 -24.39 39.45 6.06
C LEU A 266 -23.39 40.50 5.58
N ILE A 267 -23.76 41.22 4.53
CA ILE A 267 -22.91 42.18 3.82
C ILE A 267 -23.59 43.54 3.75
N ALA A 268 -22.81 44.60 3.60
CA ALA A 268 -23.31 45.91 3.21
C ALA A 268 -22.89 46.22 1.78
N GLN A 269 -23.79 46.77 0.97
CA GLN A 269 -23.53 47.08 -0.44
C GLN A 269 -24.09 48.44 -0.85
N LEU A 270 -23.38 49.13 -1.74
CA LEU A 270 -23.90 50.29 -2.46
C LEU A 270 -24.49 49.80 -3.79
N GLN A 271 -25.83 49.72 -3.85
CA GLN A 271 -26.53 49.14 -5.01
C GLN A 271 -26.24 49.89 -6.32
N ARG A 272 -26.13 51.23 -6.26
CA ARG A 272 -25.90 52.05 -7.46
C ARG A 272 -24.62 51.69 -8.21
N VAL A 273 -23.56 51.33 -7.49
CA VAL A 273 -22.25 50.96 -8.07
C VAL A 273 -22.01 49.45 -8.06
N GLY A 274 -22.94 48.66 -7.52
CA GLY A 274 -22.83 47.20 -7.43
C GLY A 274 -21.63 46.71 -6.62
N ALA A 275 -21.20 47.46 -5.60
CA ALA A 275 -20.00 47.17 -4.82
C ALA A 275 -20.31 46.94 -3.34
N CYS A 276 -19.60 45.99 -2.74
CA CYS A 276 -19.77 45.58 -1.34
C CYS A 276 -18.65 46.15 -0.45
N TYR A 277 -19.01 46.56 0.76
CA TYR A 277 -18.04 46.91 1.78
C TYR A 277 -17.28 45.64 2.23
N PRO A 278 -16.01 45.75 2.66
CA PRO A 278 -15.21 44.59 3.03
C PRO A 278 -15.72 43.85 4.27
N SER A 279 -16.47 44.52 5.14
CA SER A 279 -16.97 43.95 6.40
C SER A 279 -18.10 42.94 6.15
N VAL A 280 -17.96 41.73 6.71
CA VAL A 280 -18.94 40.65 6.62
C VAL A 280 -19.18 40.05 8.00
N LEU A 281 -20.44 39.94 8.41
CA LEU A 281 -20.83 39.17 9.60
C LEU A 281 -21.42 37.83 9.16
N LYS A 282 -21.24 36.79 9.98
CA LYS A 282 -21.64 35.41 9.63
C LYS A 282 -22.69 34.83 10.58
N PRO A 283 -23.94 35.34 10.56
CA PRO A 283 -25.03 34.68 11.27
C PRO A 283 -25.17 33.23 10.87
N PHE A 284 -25.62 32.39 11.80
CA PHE A 284 -25.92 30.99 11.51
C PHE A 284 -27.25 30.57 12.14
N CYS A 285 -27.87 29.57 11.55
CA CYS A 285 -29.04 28.89 12.09
C CYS A 285 -28.93 27.38 11.89
N ASN A 286 -29.51 26.60 12.80
CA ASN A 286 -29.53 25.13 12.71
C ASN A 286 -30.80 24.70 11.99
N VAL A 287 -30.66 24.09 10.82
CA VAL A 287 -31.76 23.70 9.93
C VAL A 287 -32.00 22.20 10.00
N ARG A 288 -33.24 21.80 10.33
CA ARG A 288 -33.71 20.40 10.32
C ARG A 288 -35.22 20.34 10.07
N TYR A 289 -35.70 19.20 9.60
CA TYR A 289 -37.14 18.90 9.66
C TYR A 289 -37.56 18.56 11.11
N PRO A 290 -38.83 18.75 11.48
CA PRO A 290 -39.28 18.56 12.85
C PRO A 290 -39.51 17.08 13.21
N VAL A 291 -39.47 16.19 12.22
CA VAL A 291 -39.67 14.74 12.37
C VAL A 291 -38.47 13.98 11.82
N THR A 292 -38.12 12.88 12.47
CA THR A 292 -36.98 12.02 12.09
C THR A 292 -37.41 10.56 12.09
N LEU A 293 -37.04 9.84 11.03
CA LEU A 293 -37.14 8.40 10.91
C LEU A 293 -35.87 7.73 11.43
N TYR A 294 -36.04 6.69 12.23
CA TYR A 294 -35.00 5.80 12.71
C TYR A 294 -35.31 4.38 12.26
N HIS A 295 -34.25 3.62 12.02
CA HIS A 295 -34.34 2.20 11.66
C HIS A 295 -33.43 1.40 12.57
N ASN A 296 -33.96 0.29 13.09
CA ASN A 296 -33.18 -0.69 13.82
C ASN A 296 -33.31 -2.04 13.10
N SER A 297 -32.22 -2.51 12.48
CA SER A 297 -32.12 -3.84 11.90
C SER A 297 -31.11 -4.69 12.67
N SER A 298 -31.49 -5.93 12.95
CA SER A 298 -30.61 -6.95 13.52
C SER A 298 -30.08 -7.95 12.48
N THR A 299 -30.62 -7.96 11.26
CA THR A 299 -30.46 -9.11 10.35
C THR A 299 -30.09 -8.68 8.94
N ASN A 300 -28.92 -9.17 8.48
CA ASN A 300 -28.39 -8.93 7.13
C ASN A 300 -28.52 -10.17 6.23
N VAL A 301 -28.75 -11.35 6.80
CA VAL A 301 -29.00 -12.61 6.08
C VAL A 301 -30.13 -13.38 6.75
N THR A 302 -31.01 -13.97 5.96
CA THR A 302 -32.08 -14.86 6.46
C THR A 302 -32.32 -16.02 5.47
N ILE A 303 -33.20 -16.96 5.81
CA ILE A 303 -33.59 -18.07 4.94
C ILE A 303 -34.89 -17.70 4.21
N ALA A 304 -35.01 -18.05 2.92
CA ALA A 304 -36.26 -17.88 2.19
C ALA A 304 -37.42 -18.61 2.89
N GLY A 305 -38.60 -18.00 2.96
CA GLY A 305 -39.75 -18.51 3.71
C GLY A 305 -39.73 -18.20 5.22
N ASN A 306 -38.57 -17.93 5.83
CA ASN A 306 -38.50 -17.57 7.24
C ASN A 306 -38.81 -16.08 7.45
N PRO A 307 -39.74 -15.74 8.36
CA PRO A 307 -40.02 -14.35 8.67
C PRO A 307 -38.83 -13.70 9.40
N PHE A 308 -38.48 -12.48 9.01
CA PHE A 308 -37.55 -11.63 9.75
C PHE A 308 -38.20 -10.30 10.09
N CYS A 309 -37.81 -9.72 11.23
CA CYS A 309 -38.45 -8.50 11.74
C CYS A 309 -37.63 -7.26 11.41
N GLN A 310 -38.32 -6.19 11.00
CA GLN A 310 -37.75 -4.85 10.93
C GLN A 310 -38.59 -3.88 11.76
N ALA A 311 -37.92 -2.92 12.39
CA ALA A 311 -38.57 -1.89 13.19
C ALA A 311 -38.13 -0.49 12.75
N PHE A 312 -39.12 0.35 12.51
CA PHE A 312 -38.99 1.76 12.15
C PHE A 312 -39.65 2.62 13.20
N LEU A 313 -39.02 3.73 13.54
CA LEU A 313 -39.49 4.64 14.57
C LEU A 313 -39.46 6.06 14.02
N VAL A 314 -40.59 6.75 14.01
CA VAL A 314 -40.66 8.17 13.65
C VAL A 314 -40.83 8.97 14.93
N LYS A 315 -39.91 9.90 15.19
CA LYS A 315 -39.97 10.81 16.34
C LYS A 315 -40.27 12.22 15.88
N ASN A 316 -41.05 12.94 16.66
CA ASN A 316 -41.26 14.37 16.54
C ASN A 316 -40.40 15.12 17.56
N HIS A 317 -39.66 16.12 17.11
CA HIS A 317 -38.79 16.96 17.94
C HIS A 317 -39.40 18.34 18.24
N SER A 318 -40.53 18.66 17.62
CA SER A 318 -41.30 19.89 17.80
C SER A 318 -42.37 19.70 18.89
N PRO A 319 -42.76 20.76 19.62
CA PRO A 319 -43.93 20.72 20.50
C PRO A 319 -45.26 20.63 19.73
N LYS A 320 -45.26 20.87 18.41
CA LYS A 320 -46.47 20.81 17.57
C LYS A 320 -46.88 19.37 17.29
N LEU A 321 -48.19 19.12 17.24
CA LEU A 321 -48.77 17.86 16.82
C LEU A 321 -48.81 17.78 15.28
N PHE A 322 -48.41 16.65 14.69
CA PHE A 322 -48.48 16.42 13.24
C PHE A 322 -49.34 15.19 12.92
N GLY A 323 -49.90 15.13 11.71
CA GLY A 323 -50.73 14.01 11.25
C GLY A 323 -52.08 14.44 10.68
N GLU A 324 -52.87 13.49 10.17
CA GLU A 324 -54.19 13.78 9.59
C GLU A 324 -55.24 14.20 10.64
N GLY A 325 -55.07 13.80 11.91
CA GLY A 325 -56.09 13.94 12.95
C GLY A 325 -56.20 15.29 13.66
N SER A 326 -55.27 16.24 13.49
CA SER A 326 -55.37 17.54 14.18
C SER A 326 -54.40 18.59 13.63
N HIS A 327 -54.95 19.63 12.99
CA HIS A 327 -54.32 20.93 12.70
C HIS A 327 -53.03 21.01 11.86
N GLY A 328 -52.66 19.97 11.11
CA GLY A 328 -51.91 20.19 9.88
C GLY A 328 -50.55 19.50 9.76
N ARG A 329 -50.10 19.55 8.51
CA ARG A 329 -48.95 18.89 7.90
C ARG A 329 -48.97 17.37 7.99
N LYS A 330 -49.45 16.75 6.91
CA LYS A 330 -49.52 15.29 6.70
C LYS A 330 -48.13 14.65 6.77
N LEU A 331 -48.08 13.42 7.27
CA LEU A 331 -46.89 12.57 7.22
C LEU A 331 -47.26 11.13 6.90
N ALA A 332 -46.39 10.43 6.19
CA ALA A 332 -46.53 9.01 5.89
C ALA A 332 -45.17 8.35 5.71
N LEU A 333 -45.12 7.03 5.86
CA LEU A 333 -44.00 6.23 5.42
C LEU A 333 -44.34 5.58 4.08
N ARG A 334 -43.38 5.59 3.15
CA ARG A 334 -43.44 4.77 1.94
C ARG A 334 -42.46 3.64 2.08
N LEU A 335 -42.97 2.41 2.11
CA LEU A 335 -42.18 1.18 2.15
C LEU A 335 -42.12 0.59 0.74
N SER A 336 -40.91 0.33 0.24
CA SER A 336 -40.70 -0.34 -1.03
C SER A 336 -39.52 -1.30 -0.94
N ALA A 337 -39.45 -2.25 -1.87
CA ALA A 337 -38.31 -3.14 -1.96
C ALA A 337 -37.86 -3.32 -3.40
N THR A 338 -36.54 -3.43 -3.56
CA THR A 338 -35.91 -3.63 -4.85
C THR A 338 -34.91 -4.76 -4.72
N ARG A 339 -34.90 -5.67 -5.70
CA ARG A 339 -33.90 -6.73 -5.83
C ARG A 339 -33.00 -6.43 -7.02
N GLU A 340 -31.73 -6.80 -6.92
CA GLU A 340 -30.77 -6.59 -8.02
C GLU A 340 -31.15 -7.37 -9.29
N ASP A 341 -31.86 -8.49 -9.15
CA ASP A 341 -32.39 -9.28 -10.27
C ASP A 341 -33.68 -8.69 -10.90
N GLY A 342 -34.17 -7.56 -10.38
CA GLY A 342 -35.40 -6.90 -10.83
C GLY A 342 -36.70 -7.63 -10.45
N GLN A 343 -36.64 -8.75 -9.73
CA GLN A 343 -37.82 -9.55 -9.37
C GLN A 343 -38.33 -9.21 -7.95
N SER A 344 -38.89 -8.02 -7.75
CA SER A 344 -39.46 -7.58 -6.47
C SER A 344 -40.63 -8.44 -5.94
N ARG A 345 -41.24 -9.25 -6.81
CA ARG A 345 -42.50 -10.04 -6.58
C ARG A 345 -42.45 -11.05 -5.45
N LEU A 346 -41.27 -11.23 -4.88
CA LEU A 346 -40.97 -12.30 -3.96
C LEU A 346 -40.78 -11.79 -2.53
N LEU A 347 -40.96 -10.49 -2.24
CA LEU A 347 -40.94 -9.96 -0.87
C LEU A 347 -42.34 -9.55 -0.41
N CYS A 348 -42.81 -10.18 0.66
CA CYS A 348 -44.08 -9.89 1.29
C CYS A 348 -43.88 -9.35 2.70
N VAL A 349 -44.78 -8.45 3.12
CA VAL A 349 -44.92 -8.06 4.53
C VAL A 349 -46.12 -8.79 5.10
N ARG A 350 -45.92 -9.48 6.23
CA ARG A 350 -47.01 -10.03 7.03
C ARG A 350 -47.59 -8.92 7.90
N LEU A 351 -48.85 -8.59 7.66
CA LEU A 351 -49.63 -7.61 8.42
C LEU A 351 -50.05 -8.21 9.77
N ARG A 352 -50.46 -7.35 10.72
CA ARG A 352 -51.00 -7.79 12.02
C ARG A 352 -52.27 -8.64 11.89
N SER A 353 -53.02 -8.47 10.79
CA SER A 353 -54.17 -9.32 10.44
C SER A 353 -53.78 -10.76 10.10
N GLY A 354 -52.49 -11.05 9.90
CA GLY A 354 -51.98 -12.33 9.43
C GLY A 354 -51.88 -12.45 7.91
N GLU A 355 -52.51 -11.53 7.17
CA GLU A 355 -52.43 -11.44 5.71
C GLU A 355 -51.03 -11.02 5.25
N THR A 356 -50.63 -11.49 4.08
CA THR A 356 -49.37 -11.13 3.42
C THR A 356 -49.63 -10.18 2.26
N GLN A 357 -48.96 -9.03 2.27
CA GLN A 357 -49.02 -8.05 1.17
C GLN A 357 -47.69 -8.02 0.43
N SER A 358 -47.72 -8.18 -0.90
CA SER A 358 -46.53 -8.02 -1.75
C SER A 358 -46.02 -6.58 -1.73
N LEU A 359 -44.69 -6.40 -1.72
CA LEU A 359 -44.01 -5.11 -1.84
C LEU A 359 -43.63 -4.74 -3.29
N ASP A 360 -44.26 -5.35 -4.28
CA ASP A 360 -44.12 -4.99 -5.70
C ASP A 360 -44.48 -3.54 -6.00
N ALA A 361 -45.53 -3.06 -5.33
CA ALA A 361 -45.90 -1.66 -5.33
C ALA A 361 -45.47 -1.05 -3.99
N PRO A 362 -44.94 0.19 -3.99
CA PRO A 362 -44.68 0.89 -2.75
C PRO A 362 -45.95 1.00 -1.89
N VAL A 363 -45.84 0.60 -0.63
CA VAL A 363 -46.93 0.68 0.35
C VAL A 363 -46.83 2.01 1.09
N MET A 364 -47.91 2.80 1.04
CA MET A 364 -48.03 4.04 1.78
C MET A 364 -48.71 3.78 3.13
N ILE A 365 -48.08 4.22 4.21
CA ILE A 365 -48.55 4.06 5.58
C ILE A 365 -48.74 5.46 6.17
N PRO A 366 -49.97 6.01 6.19
CA PRO A 366 -50.23 7.30 6.80
C PRO A 366 -49.98 7.25 8.32
N ILE A 367 -49.55 8.38 8.89
CA ILE A 367 -49.41 8.52 10.34
C ILE A 367 -50.42 9.59 10.79
N ASP A 368 -51.48 9.14 11.46
CA ASP A 368 -52.65 9.96 11.81
C ASP A 368 -52.33 11.04 12.85
N SER A 369 -51.42 10.73 13.78
CA SER A 369 -51.05 11.62 14.87
C SER A 369 -49.64 11.30 15.37
N LEU A 370 -48.82 12.33 15.58
CA LEU A 370 -47.45 12.23 16.08
C LEU A 370 -47.13 13.42 16.99
N SER A 371 -47.17 13.19 18.30
CA SER A 371 -46.77 14.16 19.32
C SER A 371 -45.28 14.02 19.66
N LYS A 372 -44.72 15.00 20.37
CA LYS A 372 -43.33 14.98 20.84
C LYS A 372 -43.03 13.77 21.74
N ASP A 373 -43.99 13.41 22.60
CA ASP A 373 -43.79 12.40 23.66
C ASP A 373 -44.27 10.99 23.27
N SER A 374 -45.00 10.87 22.16
CA SER A 374 -45.51 9.60 21.65
C SER A 374 -44.99 9.33 20.23
N PRO A 375 -43.84 8.64 20.09
CA PRO A 375 -43.28 8.34 18.79
C PRO A 375 -44.10 7.26 18.07
N PHE A 376 -44.17 7.35 16.75
CA PHE A 376 -44.82 6.34 15.93
C PHE A 376 -43.85 5.18 15.68
N SER A 377 -44.26 3.95 16.01
CA SER A 377 -43.48 2.75 15.73
C SER A 377 -44.19 1.85 14.72
N LEU A 378 -43.44 1.44 13.70
CA LEU A 378 -43.85 0.46 12.71
C LEU A 378 -42.92 -0.74 12.80
N SER A 379 -43.45 -1.88 13.21
CA SER A 379 -42.76 -3.17 13.14
C SER A 379 -43.50 -4.11 12.19
N GLY A 380 -42.74 -4.83 11.37
CA GLY A 380 -43.29 -5.77 10.40
C GLY A 380 -42.41 -7.01 10.26
N SER A 381 -43.05 -8.16 10.04
CA SER A 381 -42.36 -9.38 9.64
C SER A 381 -42.34 -9.47 8.12
N PHE A 382 -41.16 -9.49 7.55
CA PHE A 382 -40.91 -9.64 6.13
C PHE A 382 -40.68 -11.12 5.85
N VAL A 383 -41.31 -11.64 4.79
CA VAL A 383 -41.15 -13.02 4.32
C VAL A 383 -40.78 -12.95 2.86
N VAL A 384 -39.79 -13.74 2.46
CA VAL A 384 -39.50 -13.95 1.05
C VAL A 384 -40.07 -15.26 0.56
N ASP A 385 -40.63 -15.21 -0.64
CA ASP A 385 -41.16 -16.36 -1.34
C ASP A 385 -40.09 -17.48 -1.40
N PRO A 386 -40.42 -18.72 -1.00
CA PRO A 386 -39.47 -19.83 -1.04
C PRO A 386 -38.89 -20.12 -2.43
N SER A 387 -39.58 -19.71 -3.51
CA SER A 387 -39.08 -19.84 -4.89
C SER A 387 -38.02 -18.78 -5.26
N ALA A 388 -37.77 -17.80 -4.40
CA ALA A 388 -36.83 -16.73 -4.68
C ALA A 388 -35.38 -17.24 -4.79
N PRO A 389 -34.63 -16.77 -5.81
CA PRO A 389 -33.22 -17.11 -5.92
C PRO A 389 -32.45 -16.62 -4.69
N SER A 390 -31.66 -17.53 -4.11
CA SER A 390 -30.78 -17.24 -2.98
C SER A 390 -29.58 -16.37 -3.41
N HIS A 391 -28.97 -15.72 -2.42
CA HIS A 391 -27.78 -14.88 -2.48
C HIS A 391 -27.87 -13.70 -3.47
N VAL A 392 -29.09 -13.22 -3.73
CA VAL A 392 -29.34 -11.97 -4.46
C VAL A 392 -29.56 -10.83 -3.44
N PRO A 393 -28.77 -9.75 -3.49
CA PRO A 393 -28.99 -8.59 -2.65
C PRO A 393 -30.39 -7.98 -2.86
N THR A 394 -31.06 -7.76 -1.74
CA THR A 394 -32.38 -7.15 -1.67
C THR A 394 -32.29 -5.91 -0.79
N LYS A 395 -32.85 -4.79 -1.26
CA LYS A 395 -32.90 -3.53 -0.53
C LYS A 395 -34.34 -3.22 -0.15
N ILE A 396 -34.57 -2.98 1.14
CA ILE A 396 -35.80 -2.33 1.62
C ILE A 396 -35.51 -0.84 1.71
N LEU A 397 -36.31 -0.04 1.02
CA LEU A 397 -36.26 1.41 1.06
C LEU A 397 -37.48 1.94 1.79
N ILE A 398 -37.24 2.79 2.80
CA ILE A 398 -38.27 3.48 3.55
C ILE A 398 -38.05 4.97 3.50
N GLU A 399 -39.10 5.67 3.10
CA GLU A 399 -39.07 7.10 2.87
C GLU A 399 -40.11 7.78 3.76
N LEU A 400 -39.67 8.80 4.50
CA LEU A 400 -40.54 9.64 5.30
C LEU A 400 -41.06 10.78 4.44
N PHE A 401 -42.34 10.75 4.14
CA PHE A 401 -43.06 11.85 3.50
C PHE A 401 -43.57 12.84 4.54
N PHE A 402 -43.42 14.12 4.26
CA PHE A 402 -43.87 15.19 5.13
C PHE A 402 -44.39 16.36 4.30
N HIS A 403 -45.44 17.00 4.78
CA HIS A 403 -45.98 18.23 4.22
C HIS A 403 -45.15 19.40 4.76
N CYS A 404 -44.33 20.02 3.91
CA CYS A 404 -43.39 21.07 4.28
C CYS A 404 -44.07 22.45 4.40
N LEU A 405 -43.33 23.47 4.86
CA LEU A 405 -43.84 24.84 5.01
C LEU A 405 -44.13 25.53 3.66
N ASP A 406 -43.53 25.04 2.57
CA ASP A 406 -43.79 25.46 1.20
C ASP A 406 -45.06 24.80 0.59
N ASN A 407 -45.87 24.13 1.42
CA ASN A 407 -47.04 23.32 1.05
C ASN A 407 -46.75 22.12 0.14
N SER A 408 -45.48 21.79 -0.10
CA SER A 408 -45.11 20.57 -0.83
C SER A 408 -45.26 19.33 0.07
N TYR A 409 -45.78 18.25 -0.50
CA TYR A 409 -45.78 16.94 0.14
C TYR A 409 -44.72 16.06 -0.51
N ARG A 410 -43.61 15.84 0.19
CA ARG A 410 -42.42 15.22 -0.38
C ARG A 410 -41.65 14.37 0.62
N VAL A 411 -40.69 13.61 0.11
CA VAL A 411 -39.73 12.87 0.91
C VAL A 411 -38.76 13.83 1.60
N ILE A 412 -38.65 13.70 2.92
CA ILE A 412 -37.72 14.48 3.76
C ILE A 412 -36.62 13.63 4.40
N GLN A 413 -36.70 12.30 4.27
CA GLN A 413 -35.67 11.37 4.72
C GLN A 413 -35.85 10.02 4.01
N ARG A 414 -34.74 9.34 3.72
CA ARG A 414 -34.72 7.97 3.17
C ARG A 414 -33.82 7.08 4.02
N ILE A 415 -34.23 5.84 4.24
CA ILE A 415 -33.39 4.79 4.83
C ILE A 415 -33.44 3.57 3.91
N SER A 416 -32.27 3.04 3.55
CA SER A 416 -32.14 1.82 2.78
C SER A 416 -31.45 0.75 3.63
N HIS A 417 -32.08 -0.41 3.76
CA HIS A 417 -31.49 -1.59 4.40
C HIS A 417 -31.26 -2.68 3.37
N GLN A 418 -30.02 -3.18 3.26
CA GLN A 418 -29.67 -4.27 2.36
C GLN A 418 -29.52 -5.58 3.12
N PHE A 419 -30.09 -6.65 2.58
CA PHE A 419 -29.97 -8.01 3.10
C PHE A 419 -29.93 -9.02 1.95
N THR A 420 -29.49 -10.23 2.24
CA THR A 420 -29.46 -11.36 1.31
C THR A 420 -30.19 -12.56 1.91
N PHE A 421 -30.59 -13.51 1.07
CA PHE A 421 -31.21 -14.75 1.50
C PHE A 421 -30.26 -15.91 1.26
N SER A 422 -30.01 -16.73 2.27
CA SER A 422 -29.25 -17.97 2.14
C SER A 422 -30.18 -19.18 2.09
N THR A 423 -29.64 -20.29 1.63
CA THR A 423 -30.23 -21.62 1.87
C THR A 423 -29.84 -22.11 3.26
N ALA A 424 -30.73 -22.84 3.93
CA ALA A 424 -30.39 -23.56 5.14
C ALA A 424 -29.37 -24.67 4.81
N PHE A 425 -28.39 -24.85 5.67
CA PHE A 425 -27.49 -26.00 5.63
C PHE A 425 -28.29 -27.28 5.92
N VAL A 426 -28.26 -28.23 4.98
CA VAL A 426 -28.88 -29.55 5.12
C VAL A 426 -27.77 -30.60 5.12
N GLU A 427 -27.70 -31.38 6.20
CA GLU A 427 -26.73 -32.48 6.34
C GLU A 427 -27.17 -33.67 5.48
N GLU A 428 -26.61 -33.82 4.28
CA GLU A 428 -26.84 -35.00 3.42
C GLU A 428 -25.78 -36.10 3.61
N GLU A 429 -26.20 -37.38 3.56
CA GLU A 429 -25.34 -38.54 3.83
C GLU A 429 -24.39 -38.94 2.69
N LYS A 430 -24.34 -38.21 1.55
CA LYS A 430 -23.44 -38.55 0.42
C LYS A 430 -22.69 -37.32 -0.11
N THR A 431 -21.52 -37.07 0.48
CA THR A 431 -20.26 -36.62 -0.15
C THR A 431 -20.28 -35.45 -1.15
N GLY A 432 -19.66 -34.34 -0.77
CA GLY A 432 -19.27 -33.30 -1.73
C GLY A 432 -18.77 -32.02 -1.06
N ILE A 433 -18.47 -31.00 -1.86
CA ILE A 433 -17.81 -29.75 -1.44
C ILE A 433 -18.72 -28.95 -0.48
N ILE A 434 -18.16 -28.38 0.59
CA ILE A 434 -18.84 -27.43 1.48
C ILE A 434 -18.27 -26.04 1.20
N LEU A 435 -19.11 -25.15 0.70
CA LEU A 435 -18.77 -23.75 0.41
C LEU A 435 -19.14 -22.88 1.62
N VAL A 436 -18.14 -22.43 2.35
CA VAL A 436 -18.29 -21.54 3.51
C VAL A 436 -18.15 -20.10 3.03
N ILE A 437 -19.27 -19.38 3.05
CA ILE A 437 -19.41 -18.01 2.53
C ILE A 437 -19.86 -17.04 3.62
N ASN A 438 -19.97 -15.77 3.25
CA ASN A 438 -20.62 -14.74 4.04
C ASN A 438 -21.48 -13.85 3.11
N ASN A 439 -22.08 -12.79 3.67
CA ASN A 439 -22.95 -11.87 2.95
C ASN A 439 -22.28 -11.00 1.86
N GLN A 440 -20.96 -11.08 1.69
CA GLN A 440 -20.21 -10.38 0.63
C GLN A 440 -20.03 -11.25 -0.62
N VAL A 441 -20.08 -12.57 -0.49
CA VAL A 441 -19.91 -13.50 -1.61
C VAL A 441 -21.11 -13.41 -2.56
N THR A 442 -20.83 -13.11 -3.83
CA THR A 442 -21.88 -12.92 -4.84
C THR A 442 -22.48 -14.23 -5.33
N LYS A 443 -23.75 -14.18 -5.79
CA LYS A 443 -24.41 -15.31 -6.47
C LYS A 443 -23.60 -15.88 -7.63
N LYS A 444 -22.91 -15.03 -8.41
CA LYS A 444 -22.07 -15.46 -9.55
C LYS A 444 -20.95 -16.41 -9.10
N VAL A 445 -20.31 -16.11 -7.97
CA VAL A 445 -19.28 -16.97 -7.39
C VAL A 445 -19.89 -18.31 -6.96
N ILE A 446 -21.02 -18.27 -6.27
CA ILE A 446 -21.74 -19.48 -5.82
C ILE A 446 -22.14 -20.37 -7.00
N ASP A 447 -22.70 -19.78 -8.07
CA ASP A 447 -23.11 -20.53 -9.27
C ASP A 447 -21.90 -21.12 -10.02
N THR A 448 -20.74 -20.46 -9.95
CA THR A 448 -19.47 -21.03 -10.45
C THR A 448 -19.07 -22.28 -9.68
N TRP A 449 -19.17 -22.25 -8.34
CA TRP A 449 -18.88 -23.41 -7.48
C TRP A 449 -19.90 -24.55 -7.64
N LYS A 450 -21.17 -24.23 -7.90
CA LYS A 450 -22.19 -25.24 -8.26
C LYS A 450 -21.80 -25.97 -9.54
N SER A 451 -21.41 -25.22 -10.57
CA SER A 451 -20.93 -25.80 -11.83
C SER A 451 -19.69 -26.67 -11.62
N PHE A 452 -18.76 -26.29 -10.73
CA PHE A 452 -17.60 -27.14 -10.40
C PHE A 452 -18.02 -28.45 -9.74
N ALA A 453 -18.91 -28.40 -8.75
CA ALA A 453 -19.38 -29.58 -8.05
C ALA A 453 -20.11 -30.55 -9.00
N GLU A 454 -20.98 -30.02 -9.88
CA GLU A 454 -21.67 -30.79 -10.92
C GLU A 454 -20.70 -31.51 -11.85
N LYS A 455 -19.65 -30.82 -12.33
CA LYS A 455 -18.62 -31.43 -13.20
C LYS A 455 -17.84 -32.56 -12.50
N LEU A 456 -17.63 -32.46 -11.20
CA LEU A 456 -16.96 -33.48 -10.39
C LEU A 456 -17.93 -34.56 -9.89
N ASN A 457 -19.21 -34.53 -10.30
CA ASN A 457 -20.27 -35.39 -9.80
C ASN A 457 -20.34 -35.42 -8.26
N ARG A 458 -20.21 -34.24 -7.64
CA ARG A 458 -20.21 -34.01 -6.18
C ARG A 458 -21.39 -33.14 -5.79
N SER A 459 -21.91 -33.32 -4.57
CA SER A 459 -22.86 -32.36 -3.99
C SER A 459 -22.14 -31.06 -3.62
N LEU A 460 -22.84 -29.91 -3.68
CA LEU A 460 -22.38 -28.64 -3.09
C LEU A 460 -23.31 -28.25 -1.95
N GLN A 461 -22.76 -28.13 -0.75
CA GLN A 461 -23.47 -27.59 0.41
C GLN A 461 -22.96 -26.17 0.69
N ILE A 462 -23.85 -25.28 1.10
CA ILE A 462 -23.51 -23.88 1.41
C ILE A 462 -23.65 -23.66 2.91
N TRP A 463 -22.60 -23.14 3.53
CA TRP A 463 -22.61 -22.64 4.90
C TRP A 463 -22.43 -21.12 4.87
N ASP A 464 -23.50 -20.38 5.17
CA ASP A 464 -23.42 -18.91 5.26
C ASP A 464 -23.16 -18.49 6.70
N GLN A 465 -21.94 -18.01 6.95
CA GLN A 465 -21.50 -17.55 8.26
C GLN A 465 -22.31 -16.34 8.75
N SER A 466 -22.86 -15.55 7.84
CA SER A 466 -23.69 -14.39 8.20
C SER A 466 -25.09 -14.80 8.65
N LEU A 467 -25.51 -16.04 8.34
CA LEU A 467 -26.75 -16.64 8.84
C LEU A 467 -26.55 -17.35 10.19
N TYR A 468 -25.45 -18.10 10.34
CA TYR A 468 -25.18 -18.93 11.53
C TYR A 468 -24.32 -18.24 12.60
N GLU A 469 -23.92 -17.00 12.37
CA GLU A 469 -23.06 -16.21 13.27
C GLU A 469 -21.73 -16.89 13.61
N GLY A 470 -21.22 -17.75 12.73
CA GLY A 470 -20.00 -18.49 13.00
C GLY A 470 -19.73 -19.66 12.05
N ILE A 471 -18.72 -20.44 12.40
CA ILE A 471 -18.39 -21.71 11.74
C ILE A 471 -18.42 -22.80 12.80
N ASP A 472 -19.28 -23.79 12.61
CA ASP A 472 -19.19 -25.04 13.36
C ASP A 472 -18.47 -26.08 12.50
N PHE A 473 -17.15 -26.19 12.68
CA PHE A 473 -16.38 -27.15 11.89
C PHE A 473 -16.71 -28.61 12.25
N GLN A 474 -17.24 -28.88 13.45
CA GLN A 474 -17.65 -30.25 13.81
C GLN A 474 -18.84 -30.71 12.96
N ALA A 475 -19.75 -29.80 12.62
CA ALA A 475 -20.87 -30.07 11.70
C ALA A 475 -20.39 -30.51 10.30
N PHE A 476 -19.16 -30.18 9.90
CA PHE A 476 -18.61 -30.57 8.60
C PHE A 476 -17.95 -31.97 8.62
N LEU A 477 -17.62 -32.48 9.80
CA LEU A 477 -16.90 -33.75 9.94
C LEU A 477 -17.85 -34.93 9.75
N PRO A 478 -17.45 -35.97 9.00
CA PRO A 478 -18.26 -37.18 8.89
C PRO A 478 -18.38 -37.87 10.26
N LYS A 479 -19.58 -38.38 10.55
CA LYS A 479 -19.93 -39.12 11.77
C LYS A 479 -19.24 -40.50 11.80
N GLU A 480 -19.07 -41.15 10.64
CA GLU A 480 -18.38 -42.44 10.50
C GLU A 480 -17.00 -42.34 9.79
N LYS A 481 -16.10 -43.29 10.07
CA LYS A 481 -14.76 -43.40 9.44
C LYS A 481 -14.77 -44.05 8.04
N THR A 482 -15.94 -44.41 7.52
CA THR A 482 -16.12 -45.41 6.44
C THR A 482 -16.25 -44.82 5.05
N SER A 483 -16.41 -43.50 4.89
CA SER A 483 -16.51 -42.91 3.55
C SER A 483 -15.16 -42.89 2.84
N ASN A 484 -15.09 -43.51 1.66
CA ASN A 484 -13.89 -43.52 0.83
C ASN A 484 -13.63 -42.18 0.11
N THR A 485 -14.64 -41.31 0.01
CA THR A 485 -14.54 -40.05 -0.75
C THR A 485 -13.94 -38.92 0.07
N THR A 486 -13.16 -38.08 -0.58
CA THR A 486 -12.60 -36.86 0.02
C THR A 486 -13.68 -35.81 0.24
N ARG A 487 -13.73 -35.14 1.39
CA ARG A 487 -14.60 -33.96 1.61
C ARG A 487 -13.77 -32.69 1.56
N ILE A 488 -14.22 -31.68 0.81
CA ILE A 488 -13.48 -30.42 0.62
C ILE A 488 -14.30 -29.27 1.20
N ILE A 489 -13.69 -28.48 2.08
CA ILE A 489 -14.25 -27.26 2.65
C ILE A 489 -13.60 -26.08 1.95
N VAL A 490 -14.38 -25.31 1.20
CA VAL A 490 -13.93 -24.10 0.52
C VAL A 490 -14.34 -22.90 1.36
N LEU A 491 -13.35 -22.17 1.86
CA LEU A 491 -13.55 -21.09 2.82
C LEU A 491 -13.20 -19.75 2.18
N PHE A 492 -14.21 -18.90 1.96
CA PHE A 492 -14.04 -17.53 1.53
C PHE A 492 -13.63 -16.66 2.72
N ASN A 493 -12.38 -16.22 2.69
CA ASN A 493 -11.72 -15.52 3.78
C ASN A 493 -11.83 -14.00 3.66
N GLU A 494 -13.07 -13.53 3.63
CA GLU A 494 -13.39 -12.11 3.50
C GLU A 494 -13.65 -11.47 4.87
N LYS A 495 -13.71 -10.14 4.89
CA LYS A 495 -14.02 -9.38 6.12
C LYS A 495 -15.47 -9.58 6.50
N LEU A 496 -15.72 -9.88 7.77
CA LEU A 496 -17.07 -9.97 8.31
C LEU A 496 -17.60 -8.57 8.58
N SER A 497 -18.75 -8.25 8.01
CA SER A 497 -19.38 -6.92 8.14
C SER A 497 -20.12 -6.72 9.47
N ASN A 498 -20.44 -7.80 10.19
CA ASN A 498 -21.28 -7.77 11.41
C ASN A 498 -20.52 -7.96 12.73
N VAL A 499 -19.23 -8.32 12.68
CA VAL A 499 -18.41 -8.56 13.87
C VAL A 499 -17.46 -7.39 14.02
N GLY A 500 -17.50 -6.69 15.17
CA GLY A 500 -16.72 -5.47 15.42
C GLY A 500 -15.25 -5.57 14.94
N LYS A 501 -14.77 -4.48 14.32
CA LYS A 501 -13.44 -4.23 13.73
C LYS A 501 -12.55 -5.46 13.46
N ASN A 502 -12.35 -5.72 12.16
CA ASN A 502 -11.27 -6.54 11.57
C ASN A 502 -11.34 -8.07 11.81
N ALA A 503 -12.51 -8.63 12.13
CA ALA A 503 -12.67 -10.08 12.11
C ALA A 503 -12.82 -10.59 10.66
N THR A 504 -11.99 -11.56 10.28
CA THR A 504 -12.08 -12.32 9.03
C THR A 504 -12.67 -13.69 9.30
N THR A 505 -13.26 -14.32 8.29
CA THR A 505 -13.78 -15.69 8.38
C THR A 505 -12.78 -16.68 9.01
N PHE A 506 -11.48 -16.59 8.69
CA PHE A 506 -10.49 -17.51 9.26
C PHE A 506 -10.28 -17.35 10.78
N SER A 507 -10.57 -16.18 11.36
CA SER A 507 -10.43 -15.95 12.81
C SER A 507 -11.36 -16.82 13.65
N LEU A 508 -12.38 -17.40 13.00
CA LEU A 508 -13.36 -18.31 13.60
C LEU A 508 -12.96 -19.79 13.47
N LEU A 509 -11.87 -20.11 12.75
CA LEU A 509 -11.36 -21.47 12.61
C LEU A 509 -10.41 -21.80 13.76
N SER A 510 -10.60 -22.96 14.40
CA SER A 510 -9.61 -23.50 15.34
C SER A 510 -8.57 -24.38 14.61
N LYS A 511 -7.32 -24.34 15.08
CA LYS A 511 -6.27 -25.25 14.57
C LYS A 511 -6.64 -26.72 14.78
N ASP A 512 -7.25 -27.01 15.92
CA ASP A 512 -7.71 -28.36 16.29
C ASP A 512 -8.77 -28.88 15.31
N ALA A 513 -9.65 -28.01 14.82
CA ALA A 513 -10.64 -28.38 13.81
C ALA A 513 -9.98 -28.82 12.49
N ILE A 514 -8.99 -28.08 11.99
CA ILE A 514 -8.25 -28.42 10.76
C ILE A 514 -7.45 -29.72 10.96
N ALA A 515 -6.78 -29.87 12.10
CA ALA A 515 -6.02 -31.07 12.44
C ALA A 515 -6.94 -32.32 12.50
N ASN A 516 -8.09 -32.21 13.17
CA ASN A 516 -9.06 -33.30 13.31
C ASN A 516 -9.76 -33.65 11.99
N GLY A 517 -10.02 -32.67 11.11
CA GLY A 517 -10.57 -32.91 9.78
C GLY A 517 -9.63 -33.72 8.88
N THR A 518 -8.33 -33.46 8.97
CA THR A 518 -7.30 -34.12 8.15
C THR A 518 -7.27 -35.64 8.38
N VAL A 519 -7.47 -36.08 9.63
CA VAL A 519 -7.56 -37.52 10.01
C VAL A 519 -8.78 -38.20 9.38
N LYS A 520 -9.84 -37.45 9.08
CA LYS A 520 -11.11 -37.93 8.51
C LYS A 520 -11.25 -37.70 6.99
N ARG A 521 -10.15 -37.48 6.26
CA ARG A 521 -10.15 -37.13 4.80
C ARG A 521 -10.96 -35.87 4.46
N VAL A 522 -10.98 -34.91 5.38
CA VAL A 522 -11.51 -33.56 5.14
C VAL A 522 -10.35 -32.63 4.81
N HIS A 523 -10.47 -31.88 3.72
CA HIS A 523 -9.45 -30.97 3.22
C HIS A 523 -10.01 -29.57 3.12
N THR A 524 -9.16 -28.56 3.27
CA THR A 524 -9.59 -27.17 3.33
C THR A 524 -8.94 -26.37 2.22
N TYR A 525 -9.74 -25.63 1.47
CA TYR A 525 -9.29 -24.68 0.48
C TYR A 525 -9.70 -23.27 0.89
N VAL A 526 -8.72 -22.42 1.23
CA VAL A 526 -8.95 -21.04 1.68
C VAL A 526 -8.75 -20.08 0.51
N ILE A 527 -9.71 -19.19 0.29
CA ILE A 527 -9.70 -18.18 -0.78
C ILE A 527 -9.74 -16.80 -0.14
N GLY A 528 -8.78 -15.93 -0.42
CA GLY A 528 -8.78 -14.54 0.06
C GLY A 528 -7.39 -13.91 0.09
N GLU A 529 -7.32 -12.59 0.26
CA GLU A 529 -6.05 -11.85 0.13
C GLU A 529 -5.01 -12.18 1.21
N THR A 530 -5.43 -12.44 2.45
CA THR A 530 -4.53 -12.69 3.57
C THR A 530 -4.97 -13.92 4.36
N PHE A 531 -4.09 -14.90 4.53
CA PHE A 531 -4.32 -16.06 5.39
C PHE A 531 -2.97 -16.46 6.02
N PRO A 532 -2.83 -16.47 7.35
CA PRO A 532 -1.57 -16.78 8.02
C PRO A 532 -1.34 -18.30 8.01
N ILE A 533 -1.10 -18.87 6.83
CA ILE A 533 -0.99 -20.32 6.63
C ILE A 533 0.08 -20.94 7.54
N GLU A 534 1.20 -20.24 7.73
CA GLU A 534 2.28 -20.64 8.64
C GLU A 534 1.81 -20.85 10.07
N SER A 535 0.86 -20.04 10.54
CA SER A 535 0.32 -20.19 11.89
C SER A 535 -0.47 -21.49 12.06
N PHE A 536 -1.10 -22.00 11.00
CA PHE A 536 -1.81 -23.28 11.01
C PHE A 536 -0.90 -24.47 10.75
N ILE A 537 0.27 -24.24 10.12
CA ILE A 537 1.31 -25.24 9.88
C ILE A 537 2.12 -25.52 11.16
N ASN A 538 2.35 -24.48 11.98
CA ASN A 538 3.15 -24.59 13.20
C ASN A 538 2.38 -25.25 14.35
N PRO A 539 3.06 -26.09 15.16
CA PRO A 539 2.45 -26.80 16.28
C PRO A 539 1.71 -25.86 17.27
N PRO A 540 0.55 -26.27 17.83
CA PRO A 540 -0.11 -25.52 18.89
C PRO A 540 0.74 -25.46 20.18
N GLN A 541 0.55 -24.40 20.98
CA GLN A 541 1.18 -24.30 22.30
C GLN A 541 0.47 -25.28 23.26
N GLY A 542 1.23 -26.13 23.97
CA GLY A 542 0.69 -27.03 25.00
C GLY A 542 1.16 -28.49 24.96
N PHE A 543 2.11 -28.85 24.11
CA PHE A 543 2.69 -30.20 24.09
C PHE A 543 3.48 -30.52 25.36
N GLU A 544 3.44 -31.79 25.80
CA GLU A 544 4.21 -32.28 26.95
C GLU A 544 5.70 -32.28 26.60
N LYS A 545 6.55 -31.72 27.47
CA LYS A 545 8.01 -31.77 27.31
C LYS A 545 8.50 -33.18 27.63
N ARG A 546 9.17 -33.84 26.68
CA ARG A 546 9.89 -35.10 26.93
C ARG A 546 11.40 -34.90 26.74
N CYS A 547 12.17 -35.31 27.73
CA CYS A 547 13.63 -35.21 27.71
C CYS A 547 14.24 -36.56 27.36
N TYR A 548 15.03 -36.61 26.30
CA TYR A 548 15.78 -37.81 25.89
C TYR A 548 17.27 -37.57 26.02
N LYS A 549 18.04 -38.65 26.25
CA LYS A 549 19.50 -38.54 26.44
C LYS A 549 20.22 -38.21 25.13
N ASN A 550 19.68 -38.66 24.02
CA ASN A 550 20.23 -38.48 22.67
C ASN A 550 19.10 -38.52 21.63
N LEU A 551 19.41 -38.15 20.39
CA LEU A 551 18.47 -38.14 19.26
C LEU A 551 17.94 -39.54 18.90
N THR A 552 18.71 -40.60 19.12
CA THR A 552 18.35 -41.98 18.79
C THR A 552 17.20 -42.50 19.65
N ASP A 553 17.22 -42.22 20.96
CA ASP A 553 16.15 -42.62 21.89
C ASP A 553 14.79 -41.99 21.48
N PHE A 554 14.82 -40.72 21.04
CA PHE A 554 13.63 -40.04 20.52
C PHE A 554 13.11 -40.73 19.26
N ILE A 555 13.99 -41.03 18.31
CA ILE A 555 13.64 -41.68 17.04
C ILE A 555 12.96 -43.04 17.30
N GLU A 556 13.50 -43.85 18.22
CA GLU A 556 12.92 -45.14 18.57
C GLU A 556 11.50 -45.01 19.16
N GLU A 557 11.24 -43.97 19.95
CA GLU A 557 9.92 -43.72 20.50
C GLU A 557 8.95 -43.17 19.44
N ALA A 558 9.41 -42.25 18.59
CA ALA A 558 8.62 -41.71 17.49
C ALA A 558 8.21 -42.78 16.46
N LEU A 559 9.06 -43.79 16.24
CA LEU A 559 8.77 -44.95 15.37
C LEU A 559 7.69 -45.88 15.94
N LYS A 560 7.46 -45.89 17.27
CA LYS A 560 6.37 -46.68 17.89
C LYS A 560 4.99 -46.06 17.64
N ILE A 561 4.95 -44.78 17.27
CA ILE A 561 3.71 -44.06 16.98
C ILE A 561 3.46 -44.11 15.47
N PRO A 562 2.33 -44.67 15.01
CA PRO A 562 1.98 -44.73 13.59
C PRO A 562 2.15 -43.37 12.89
N ALA A 563 2.68 -43.36 11.66
CA ALA A 563 2.93 -42.11 10.90
C ALA A 563 1.66 -41.27 10.63
N ASN A 564 0.47 -41.85 10.81
CA ASN A 564 -0.82 -41.16 10.71
C ASN A 564 -1.30 -40.56 12.06
N GLN A 565 -0.50 -40.62 13.12
CA GLN A 565 -0.77 -40.06 14.44
C GLN A 565 0.33 -39.06 14.84
N TYR A 566 -0.08 -37.91 15.38
CA TYR A 566 0.82 -36.83 15.80
C TYR A 566 1.61 -37.20 17.06
N LEU A 567 2.86 -36.74 17.14
CA LEU A 567 3.64 -36.73 18.36
C LEU A 567 3.10 -35.62 19.27
N ASN A 568 2.31 -36.00 20.26
CA ASN A 568 1.74 -35.05 21.23
C ASN A 568 2.76 -34.55 22.27
N PHE A 569 4.03 -34.47 21.90
CA PHE A 569 5.12 -34.04 22.78
C PHE A 569 6.22 -33.37 21.96
N TYR A 570 7.00 -32.53 22.62
CA TYR A 570 8.22 -31.97 22.05
C TYR A 570 9.44 -32.49 22.79
N VAL A 571 10.58 -32.48 22.10
CA VAL A 571 11.83 -33.01 22.63
C VAL A 571 12.88 -31.94 22.78
N GLU A 572 13.58 -31.96 23.91
CA GLU A 572 14.82 -31.21 24.09
C GLU A 572 15.98 -32.15 24.39
N PHE A 573 17.11 -31.96 23.70
CA PHE A 573 18.38 -32.58 24.08
C PHE A 573 19.56 -31.64 23.86
N ASN A 574 20.66 -31.94 24.57
CA ASN A 574 21.89 -31.16 24.49
C ASN A 574 22.69 -31.54 23.24
N VAL A 575 23.16 -30.53 22.50
CA VAL A 575 24.10 -30.74 21.41
C VAL A 575 25.50 -30.82 22.01
N LEU A 576 26.10 -32.02 21.95
CA LEU A 576 27.41 -32.29 22.53
C LEU A 576 28.42 -32.58 21.42
N GLU A 577 29.58 -31.93 21.45
CA GLU A 577 30.67 -32.14 20.50
C GLU A 577 31.97 -32.53 21.23
N ARG A 578 32.66 -33.57 20.73
CA ARG A 578 33.95 -34.00 21.25
C ARG A 578 35.07 -33.38 20.44
N SER A 579 35.85 -32.50 21.06
CA SER A 579 36.97 -31.82 20.39
C SER A 579 38.19 -31.71 21.30
N TYR A 580 39.38 -31.69 20.68
CA TYR A 580 40.64 -31.38 21.38
C TYR A 580 40.74 -29.91 21.77
N PHE A 581 40.03 -29.04 21.05
CA PHE A 581 40.01 -27.59 21.25
C PHE A 581 38.58 -27.11 21.45
N LYS A 582 38.41 -25.94 22.09
CA LYS A 582 37.11 -25.30 22.27
C LYS A 582 36.43 -25.10 20.89
N PRO A 583 35.24 -25.69 20.63
CA PRO A 583 34.55 -25.57 19.35
C PRO A 583 34.16 -24.13 19.00
N ALA A 584 34.02 -23.84 17.71
CA ALA A 584 33.57 -22.54 17.22
C ALA A 584 32.04 -22.51 17.08
N GLN A 585 31.45 -21.31 17.07
CA GLN A 585 29.99 -21.15 16.96
C GLN A 585 29.42 -21.72 15.64
N ASN A 586 30.22 -21.80 14.57
CA ASN A 586 29.87 -22.44 13.31
C ASN A 586 29.69 -23.97 13.40
N ASP A 587 30.24 -24.63 14.42
CA ASP A 587 30.12 -26.08 14.60
C ASP A 587 28.71 -26.47 15.11
N LEU A 588 28.01 -25.54 15.77
CA LEU A 588 26.58 -25.68 16.09
C LEU A 588 25.74 -25.85 14.81
N GLY A 589 26.02 -25.07 13.77
CA GLY A 589 25.35 -25.17 12.47
C GLY A 589 25.56 -26.53 11.77
N LYS A 590 26.75 -27.11 11.91
CA LYS A 590 27.03 -28.47 11.39
C LYS A 590 26.24 -29.53 12.17
N ALA A 591 26.25 -29.47 13.49
CA ALA A 591 25.52 -30.41 14.35
C ALA A 591 23.99 -30.34 14.09
N ILE A 592 23.45 -29.15 13.87
CA ILE A 592 22.05 -28.96 13.47
C ILE A 592 21.77 -29.64 12.13
N SER A 593 22.63 -29.44 11.12
CA SER A 593 22.49 -30.09 9.82
C SER A 593 22.54 -31.62 9.93
N GLU A 594 23.36 -32.16 10.82
CA GLU A 594 23.42 -33.61 11.08
C GLU A 594 22.17 -34.14 11.78
N ILE A 595 21.63 -33.41 12.76
CA ILE A 595 20.37 -33.75 13.43
C ILE A 595 19.20 -33.73 12.44
N GLN A 596 19.11 -32.69 11.60
CA GLN A 596 18.12 -32.59 10.52
C GLN A 596 18.21 -33.77 9.58
N LYS A 597 19.41 -34.08 9.07
CA LYS A 597 19.66 -35.24 8.21
C LYS A 597 19.25 -36.55 8.89
N THR A 598 19.46 -36.67 10.20
CA THR A 598 19.16 -37.90 10.95
C THR A 598 17.67 -38.07 11.22
N LEU A 599 16.95 -36.99 11.52
CA LEU A 599 15.49 -36.98 11.65
C LEU A 599 14.80 -37.28 10.32
N HIS A 600 15.21 -36.56 9.28
CA HIS A 600 14.72 -36.77 7.91
C HIS A 600 14.97 -38.21 7.43
N LYS A 601 16.09 -38.80 7.89
CA LYS A 601 16.44 -40.19 7.60
C LYS A 601 15.64 -41.23 8.36
N SER A 602 15.30 -40.96 9.60
CA SER A 602 14.67 -41.97 10.45
C SER A 602 13.16 -41.86 10.50
N LEU A 603 12.60 -40.69 10.16
CA LEU A 603 11.18 -40.38 10.22
C LEU A 603 10.72 -39.61 8.95
N PRO A 604 10.87 -40.17 7.74
CA PRO A 604 10.70 -39.44 6.47
C PRO A 604 9.26 -38.97 6.20
N MET A 605 8.27 -39.56 6.87
CA MET A 605 6.85 -39.21 6.76
C MET A 605 6.41 -38.16 7.81
N ARG A 606 7.34 -37.68 8.64
CA ARG A 606 7.10 -36.69 9.68
C ARG A 606 7.98 -35.47 9.41
N SER A 607 7.45 -34.29 9.66
CA SER A 607 8.17 -33.03 9.45
C SER A 607 8.46 -32.39 10.80
N PHE A 608 9.65 -31.86 11.01
CA PHE A 608 10.05 -31.31 12.32
C PHE A 608 10.51 -29.86 12.22
N GLU A 609 10.11 -29.03 13.18
CA GLU A 609 10.70 -27.73 13.45
C GLU A 609 11.79 -27.92 14.51
N ILE A 610 12.97 -27.38 14.21
CA ILE A 610 14.13 -27.45 15.10
C ILE A 610 14.43 -26.04 15.55
N THR A 611 14.08 -25.74 16.80
CA THR A 611 14.39 -24.46 17.45
C THR A 611 15.66 -24.64 18.27
N ILE A 612 16.55 -23.65 18.22
CA ILE A 612 17.82 -23.70 18.96
C ILE A 612 17.79 -22.64 20.04
N ASP A 613 18.07 -23.06 21.27
CA ASP A 613 18.44 -22.15 22.35
C ASP A 613 19.96 -22.19 22.52
N PRO A 614 20.69 -21.17 22.01
CA PRO A 614 22.13 -21.11 22.13
C PRO A 614 22.52 -20.82 23.59
N THR A 615 22.77 -21.88 24.36
CA THR A 615 23.40 -21.77 25.68
C THR A 615 24.88 -21.37 25.53
N GLN A 616 25.49 -20.76 26.56
CA GLN A 616 26.93 -20.50 26.51
C GLN A 616 27.71 -21.79 26.25
N LEU A 617 28.72 -21.72 25.37
CA LEU A 617 29.56 -22.85 25.00
C LEU A 617 30.40 -23.29 26.22
N THR A 618 29.94 -24.33 26.90
CA THR A 618 30.52 -24.82 28.16
C THR A 618 31.11 -26.21 28.00
N LYS A 619 32.26 -26.47 28.63
CA LYS A 619 32.81 -27.81 28.76
C LYS A 619 31.86 -28.66 29.63
N TRP A 620 31.38 -29.77 29.08
CA TRP A 620 30.37 -30.65 29.67
C TRP A 620 30.97 -31.86 30.38
N GLY A 621 32.18 -32.31 30.00
CA GLY A 621 32.86 -33.43 30.66
C GLY A 621 34.34 -33.57 30.29
N ASN A 622 35.07 -34.38 31.07
CA ASN A 622 36.52 -34.62 30.93
C ASN A 622 36.85 -35.84 30.05
N ALA A 623 38.05 -35.83 29.48
CA ALA A 623 38.57 -36.79 28.49
C ALA A 623 38.98 -38.18 29.03
N GLU A 624 38.30 -38.70 30.06
CA GLU A 624 38.83 -39.87 30.79
C GLU A 624 38.73 -41.21 30.05
N ASN A 625 38.06 -41.32 28.90
CA ASN A 625 37.86 -42.65 28.27
C ASN A 625 38.02 -42.75 26.73
N PHE A 626 38.34 -41.67 25.99
CA PHE A 626 38.52 -41.78 24.54
C PHE A 626 39.49 -40.72 24.00
N PHE A 627 40.72 -41.12 23.70
CA PHE A 627 41.74 -40.37 22.93
C PHE A 627 41.97 -38.90 23.31
N GLY A 628 41.76 -38.47 24.56
CA GLY A 628 42.13 -37.12 25.02
C GLY A 628 41.23 -35.95 24.52
N ARG A 629 40.00 -36.22 24.07
CA ARG A 629 39.05 -35.17 23.63
C ARG A 629 38.09 -34.75 24.74
N ASP A 630 37.93 -33.44 24.94
CA ASP A 630 36.93 -32.88 25.86
C ASP A 630 35.54 -32.87 25.22
N LEU A 631 34.51 -33.04 26.05
CA LEU A 631 33.11 -32.99 25.62
C LEU A 631 32.55 -31.59 25.89
N TRP A 632 32.07 -30.91 24.85
CA TRP A 632 31.55 -29.55 24.90
C TRP A 632 30.05 -29.54 24.64
N ARG A 633 29.28 -28.70 25.36
CA ARG A 633 27.88 -28.41 25.04
C ARG A 633 27.81 -27.14 24.19
N LEU A 634 27.26 -27.28 22.99
CA LEU A 634 27.12 -26.19 22.02
C LEU A 634 25.80 -25.43 22.19
N GLY A 635 24.74 -26.09 22.65
CA GLY A 635 23.40 -25.52 22.75
C GLY A 635 22.35 -26.55 23.19
N VAL A 636 21.11 -26.10 23.38
CA VAL A 636 19.93 -26.98 23.49
C VAL A 636 19.16 -26.90 22.20
N ILE A 637 18.82 -28.05 21.64
CA ILE A 637 17.91 -28.12 20.51
C ILE A 637 16.56 -28.60 21.01
N LYS A 638 15.52 -27.89 20.59
CA LYS A 638 14.12 -28.24 20.74
C LYS A 638 13.60 -28.74 19.39
N ILE A 639 13.01 -29.93 19.39
CA ILE A 639 12.45 -30.58 18.20
C ILE A 639 10.96 -30.76 18.42
N GLU A 640 10.18 -30.19 17.51
CA GLU A 640 8.72 -30.28 17.50
C GLU A 640 8.29 -30.89 16.18
N GLU A 641 7.42 -31.90 16.20
CA GLU A 641 6.74 -32.29 14.97
C GLU A 641 5.91 -31.09 14.50
N THR A 642 5.95 -30.81 13.21
CA THR A 642 5.15 -29.82 12.53
C THR A 642 4.01 -30.52 11.81
N SER A 643 2.89 -29.82 11.63
CA SER A 643 1.81 -30.35 10.81
C SER A 643 2.16 -30.37 9.30
N LYS A 644 3.39 -30.02 8.88
CA LYS A 644 3.80 -29.99 7.46
C LYS A 644 3.51 -31.31 6.73
N GLY A 645 3.75 -32.47 7.36
CA GLY A 645 3.39 -33.78 6.79
C GLY A 645 1.87 -34.00 6.59
N LEU A 646 1.04 -33.29 7.36
CA LEU A 646 -0.43 -33.24 7.27
C LEU A 646 -0.94 -32.10 6.36
N THR A 647 -0.11 -31.10 6.05
CA THR A 647 -0.47 -29.87 5.29
C THR A 647 -0.54 -30.03 3.77
N THR A 648 -0.33 -31.24 3.24
CA THR A 648 -0.62 -31.58 1.83
C THR A 648 -2.10 -31.39 1.43
N LYS A 649 -2.95 -30.98 2.39
CA LYS A 649 -4.42 -30.98 2.36
C LYS A 649 -5.06 -29.64 2.74
N LEU A 650 -4.25 -28.58 2.88
CA LEU A 650 -4.68 -27.20 3.07
C LEU A 650 -4.07 -26.34 1.95
N ILE A 651 -4.91 -25.74 1.09
CA ILE A 651 -4.46 -24.82 0.04
C ILE A 651 -4.95 -23.42 0.38
N HIS A 652 -4.10 -22.41 0.20
CA HIS A 652 -4.50 -21.00 0.19
C HIS A 652 -4.30 -20.41 -1.20
N ALA A 653 -5.28 -19.63 -1.66
CA ALA A 653 -5.21 -18.92 -2.91
C ALA A 653 -5.79 -17.50 -2.78
N PRO A 654 -5.32 -16.54 -3.60
CA PRO A 654 -5.98 -15.25 -3.70
C PRO A 654 -7.32 -15.37 -4.43
N GLU A 655 -8.23 -14.43 -4.17
CA GLU A 655 -9.59 -14.41 -4.74
C GLU A 655 -9.62 -14.15 -6.25
N ASN A 656 -8.63 -13.42 -6.77
CA ASN A 656 -8.55 -13.00 -8.16
C ASN A 656 -8.05 -14.09 -9.13
N LEU A 657 -7.93 -15.34 -8.68
CA LEU A 657 -7.55 -16.43 -9.56
C LEU A 657 -8.64 -16.71 -10.61
N SER A 658 -8.22 -17.28 -11.74
CA SER A 658 -9.18 -17.73 -12.75
C SER A 658 -10.05 -18.88 -12.21
N ALA A 659 -11.28 -18.99 -12.70
CA ALA A 659 -12.18 -20.10 -12.38
C ALA A 659 -11.49 -21.47 -12.60
N LEU A 660 -10.73 -21.61 -13.68
CA LEU A 660 -9.98 -22.84 -13.99
C LEU A 660 -8.87 -23.13 -12.96
N SER A 661 -8.23 -22.11 -12.42
CA SER A 661 -7.24 -22.24 -11.34
C SER A 661 -7.88 -22.70 -10.03
N HIS A 662 -9.04 -22.15 -9.66
CA HIS A 662 -9.82 -22.61 -8.50
C HIS A 662 -10.27 -24.07 -8.67
N PHE A 663 -10.72 -24.45 -9.88
CA PHE A 663 -11.05 -25.83 -10.21
C PHE A 663 -9.82 -26.75 -10.04
N LYS A 664 -8.68 -26.38 -10.60
CA LYS A 664 -7.42 -27.14 -10.48
C LYS A 664 -7.00 -27.36 -9.02
N ASN A 665 -7.06 -26.32 -8.20
CA ASN A 665 -6.75 -26.42 -6.77
C ASN A 665 -7.73 -27.33 -6.01
N THR A 666 -9.01 -27.31 -6.39
CA THR A 666 -10.03 -28.21 -5.83
C THR A 666 -9.75 -29.66 -6.20
N VAL A 667 -9.42 -29.93 -7.47
CA VAL A 667 -9.04 -31.26 -7.94
C VAL A 667 -7.75 -31.74 -7.26
N LYS A 668 -6.77 -30.86 -7.02
CA LYS A 668 -5.51 -31.21 -6.33
C LYS A 668 -5.74 -31.82 -4.94
N LEU A 669 -6.77 -31.36 -4.23
CA LEU A 669 -7.16 -31.91 -2.93
C LEU A 669 -7.81 -33.30 -3.02
N CYS A 670 -8.35 -33.70 -4.17
CA CYS A 670 -8.96 -35.03 -4.32
C CYS A 670 -7.91 -36.15 -4.25
N SER A 671 -8.36 -37.36 -3.93
CA SER A 671 -7.52 -38.56 -3.99
C SER A 671 -7.07 -38.83 -5.44
N PHE A 672 -6.00 -39.61 -5.58
CA PHE A 672 -5.48 -39.94 -6.91
C PHE A 672 -6.48 -40.77 -7.73
N GLU A 673 -7.24 -41.64 -7.05
CA GLU A 673 -8.32 -42.43 -7.64
C GLU A 673 -9.45 -41.53 -8.18
N GLU A 674 -9.90 -40.56 -7.39
CA GLU A 674 -10.93 -39.59 -7.80
C GLU A 674 -10.46 -38.80 -9.04
N LYS A 675 -9.18 -38.42 -9.09
CA LYS A 675 -8.60 -37.72 -10.26
C LYS A 675 -8.63 -38.57 -11.54
N ILE A 676 -8.40 -39.88 -11.43
CA ILE A 676 -8.51 -40.81 -12.56
C ILE A 676 -9.96 -40.91 -13.04
N GLU A 677 -10.92 -41.02 -12.12
CA GLU A 677 -12.35 -41.06 -12.45
C GLU A 677 -12.79 -39.79 -13.23
N TYR A 678 -12.25 -38.62 -12.88
CA TYR A 678 -12.55 -37.35 -13.55
C TYR A 678 -11.97 -37.21 -14.95
N LEU A 679 -11.10 -38.13 -15.42
CA LEU A 679 -10.65 -38.14 -16.82
C LEU A 679 -11.79 -38.42 -17.81
N SER A 680 -12.95 -38.89 -17.33
CA SER A 680 -14.18 -39.05 -18.10
C SER A 680 -14.87 -37.74 -18.49
N ILE A 681 -14.46 -36.60 -17.93
CA ILE A 681 -15.04 -35.28 -18.26
C ILE A 681 -14.73 -34.89 -19.71
N GLU A 682 -15.76 -34.55 -20.48
CA GLU A 682 -15.65 -34.20 -21.91
C GLU A 682 -15.09 -32.78 -22.16
N ASP A 683 -15.28 -31.85 -21.22
CA ASP A 683 -14.83 -30.46 -21.37
C ASP A 683 -13.30 -30.37 -21.40
N ALA A 684 -12.75 -30.04 -22.57
CA ALA A 684 -11.31 -30.05 -22.84
C ALA A 684 -10.48 -29.19 -21.87
N SER A 685 -11.01 -28.04 -21.42
CA SER A 685 -10.27 -27.15 -20.51
C SER A 685 -10.13 -27.76 -19.11
N TYR A 686 -11.21 -28.37 -18.62
CA TYR A 686 -11.25 -29.00 -17.30
C TYR A 686 -10.49 -30.33 -17.30
N LYS A 687 -10.61 -31.10 -18.39
CA LYS A 687 -9.82 -32.32 -18.63
C LYS A 687 -8.32 -32.02 -18.61
N GLN A 688 -7.88 -30.95 -19.28
CA GLN A 688 -6.48 -30.53 -19.23
C GLN A 688 -6.05 -30.13 -17.81
N ALA A 689 -6.88 -29.42 -17.04
CA ALA A 689 -6.58 -29.07 -15.65
C ALA A 689 -6.44 -30.31 -14.74
N ILE A 690 -7.23 -31.37 -14.98
CA ILE A 690 -7.10 -32.66 -14.28
C ILE A 690 -5.78 -33.33 -14.66
N LEU A 691 -5.45 -33.40 -15.95
CA LEU A 691 -4.19 -33.98 -16.43
C LEU A 691 -2.97 -33.26 -15.84
N ASP A 692 -3.00 -31.93 -15.79
CA ASP A 692 -1.96 -31.14 -15.13
C ASP A 692 -1.82 -31.48 -13.63
N THR A 693 -2.94 -31.76 -12.97
CA THR A 693 -2.98 -32.09 -11.54
C THR A 693 -2.41 -33.48 -11.29
N ILE A 694 -2.75 -34.45 -12.14
CA ILE A 694 -2.18 -35.80 -12.13
C ILE A 694 -0.67 -35.74 -12.39
N LEU A 695 -0.23 -34.94 -13.38
CA LEU A 695 1.19 -34.73 -13.65
C LEU A 695 1.92 -34.17 -12.41
N SER A 696 1.31 -33.19 -11.74
CA SER A 696 1.84 -32.64 -10.49
C SER A 696 1.97 -33.70 -9.41
N ASP A 697 0.95 -34.54 -9.17
CA ASP A 697 1.03 -35.63 -8.17
C ASP A 697 2.15 -36.64 -8.48
N LEU A 698 2.32 -37.01 -9.75
CA LEU A 698 3.38 -37.92 -10.19
C LEU A 698 4.78 -37.32 -9.97
N VAL A 699 4.94 -36.02 -10.22
CA VAL A 699 6.19 -35.31 -9.98
C VAL A 699 6.47 -35.14 -8.49
N ASP A 700 5.45 -34.83 -7.69
CA ASP A 700 5.55 -34.74 -6.23
C ASP A 700 6.00 -36.09 -5.64
N GLU A 701 5.38 -37.20 -6.07
CA GLU A 701 5.72 -38.56 -5.66
C GLU A 701 7.20 -38.91 -5.89
N VAL A 702 7.74 -38.59 -7.08
CA VAL A 702 9.16 -38.83 -7.39
C VAL A 702 10.08 -37.89 -6.64
N THR A 703 9.67 -36.63 -6.44
CA THR A 703 10.45 -35.64 -5.69
C THR A 703 10.56 -36.03 -4.21
N ILE A 704 9.46 -36.50 -3.61
CA ILE A 704 9.45 -37.07 -2.25
C ILE A 704 10.43 -38.23 -2.18
N TYR A 705 10.38 -39.15 -3.15
CA TYR A 705 11.30 -40.30 -3.18
C TYR A 705 12.77 -39.88 -3.32
N TRP A 706 13.09 -38.88 -4.14
CA TRP A 706 14.46 -38.38 -4.28
C TRP A 706 15.05 -37.78 -3.01
N ASN A 707 14.18 -37.24 -2.16
CA ASN A 707 14.58 -36.69 -0.88
C ASN A 707 14.67 -37.77 0.22
N LEU A 708 14.36 -39.05 -0.06
CA LEU A 708 14.57 -40.16 0.86
C LEU A 708 16.06 -40.57 0.92
N PRO A 709 16.65 -40.73 2.10
CA PRO A 709 18.05 -41.10 2.24
C PRO A 709 18.36 -42.57 1.87
N SER A 710 19.62 -42.79 1.48
CA SER A 710 20.15 -43.99 0.80
C SER A 710 20.06 -45.34 1.55
N ARG A 711 19.50 -45.43 2.76
CA ARG A 711 19.44 -46.67 3.57
C ARG A 711 18.07 -47.34 3.66
N ASP A 712 16.99 -46.74 3.16
CA ASP A 712 15.68 -47.40 3.18
C ASP A 712 15.62 -48.51 2.13
N ASN A 713 15.55 -49.76 2.59
CA ASN A 713 15.22 -50.89 1.73
C ASN A 713 13.70 -50.90 1.52
N ILE A 714 13.20 -50.06 0.61
CA ILE A 714 11.88 -50.32 0.03
C ILE A 714 12.02 -51.62 -0.76
N LYS A 715 11.57 -52.73 -0.15
CA LYS A 715 11.70 -54.09 -0.69
C LYS A 715 10.95 -54.25 -2.02
N ASN A 716 9.99 -53.36 -2.33
CA ASN A 716 9.20 -53.40 -3.55
C ASN A 716 9.12 -52.02 -4.24
N LYS A 717 9.72 -51.88 -5.43
CA LYS A 717 9.74 -50.61 -6.19
C LYS A 717 8.33 -50.09 -6.55
N GLN A 718 7.32 -50.97 -6.56
CA GLN A 718 5.92 -50.63 -6.79
C GLN A 718 5.28 -49.89 -5.59
N GLU A 719 5.70 -50.18 -4.36
CA GLU A 719 5.21 -49.49 -3.15
C GLU A 719 5.77 -48.06 -3.04
N ALA A 720 6.88 -47.77 -3.73
CA ALA A 720 7.53 -46.46 -3.75
C ALA A 720 6.85 -45.43 -4.67
N LEU A 721 6.01 -45.89 -5.61
CA LEU A 721 5.35 -45.07 -6.63
C LEU A 721 3.85 -45.40 -6.73
N PRO A 722 3.05 -45.19 -5.67
CA PRO A 722 1.64 -45.54 -5.64
C PRO A 722 0.78 -44.83 -6.70
N CYS A 723 1.03 -43.56 -7.01
CA CYS A 723 0.31 -42.79 -8.01
C CYS A 723 0.62 -43.32 -9.41
N LEU A 724 1.90 -43.49 -9.74
CA LEU A 724 2.28 -44.08 -11.03
C LEU A 724 1.69 -45.49 -11.18
N THR A 725 1.73 -46.32 -10.13
CA THR A 725 1.19 -47.68 -10.18
C THR A 725 -0.31 -47.69 -10.45
N LYS A 726 -1.08 -46.80 -9.80
CA LYS A 726 -2.53 -46.65 -10.05
C LYS A 726 -2.82 -46.15 -11.46
N LEU A 727 -2.05 -45.18 -11.96
CA LEU A 727 -2.21 -44.68 -13.32
C LEU A 727 -1.93 -45.78 -14.36
N LEU A 728 -0.85 -46.55 -14.18
CA LEU A 728 -0.50 -47.64 -15.09
C LEU A 728 -1.56 -48.76 -15.06
N ALA A 729 -2.13 -49.07 -13.89
CA ALA A 729 -3.22 -50.03 -13.76
C ALA A 729 -4.48 -49.55 -14.49
N PHE A 730 -4.84 -48.27 -14.37
CA PHE A 730 -5.93 -47.66 -15.13
C PHE A 730 -5.66 -47.73 -16.64
N VAL A 731 -4.48 -47.31 -17.10
CA VAL A 731 -4.07 -47.38 -18.50
C VAL A 731 -4.14 -48.80 -19.06
N ALA A 732 -3.76 -49.81 -18.27
CA ALA A 732 -3.85 -51.22 -18.66
C ALA A 732 -5.29 -51.75 -18.71
N SER A 733 -6.23 -51.15 -17.96
CA SER A 733 -7.64 -51.54 -17.95
C SER A 733 -8.47 -50.97 -19.12
N VAL A 734 -7.94 -49.97 -19.83
CA VAL A 734 -8.60 -49.38 -21.01
C VAL A 734 -8.23 -50.21 -22.24
N GLU A 735 -9.16 -51.04 -22.72
CA GLU A 735 -8.95 -51.97 -23.86
C GLU A 735 -8.82 -51.26 -25.23
N GLU A 736 -9.32 -50.02 -25.37
CA GLU A 736 -9.25 -49.23 -26.60
C GLU A 736 -7.94 -48.41 -26.76
N GLN A 737 -7.74 -47.80 -27.93
CA GLN A 737 -6.63 -46.87 -28.19
C GLN A 737 -6.59 -45.77 -27.11
N LEU A 738 -5.56 -45.84 -26.24
CA LEU A 738 -5.18 -44.77 -25.31
C LEU A 738 -5.38 -43.39 -25.94
N SER A 739 -6.20 -42.57 -25.29
CA SER A 739 -6.48 -41.21 -25.75
C SER A 739 -5.19 -40.41 -25.89
N GLN A 740 -5.14 -39.52 -26.88
CA GLN A 740 -3.97 -38.71 -27.18
C GLN A 740 -3.51 -37.91 -25.94
N GLU A 741 -4.46 -37.49 -25.11
CA GLU A 741 -4.21 -36.70 -23.91
C GLU A 741 -3.50 -37.49 -22.80
N ILE A 742 -3.84 -38.78 -22.61
CA ILE A 742 -3.14 -39.65 -21.66
C ILE A 742 -1.74 -40.00 -22.21
N GLN A 743 -1.61 -40.20 -23.52
CA GLN A 743 -0.30 -40.38 -24.14
C GLN A 743 0.58 -39.14 -23.87
N ASP A 744 0.03 -37.96 -24.09
CA ASP A 744 0.69 -36.69 -23.85
C ASP A 744 1.08 -36.47 -22.38
N LEU A 745 0.25 -36.90 -21.42
CA LEU A 745 0.55 -36.90 -19.99
C LEU A 745 1.79 -37.77 -19.68
N LEU A 746 1.80 -39.01 -20.16
CA LEU A 746 2.91 -39.95 -19.94
C LEU A 746 4.21 -39.44 -20.59
N ILE A 747 4.12 -38.88 -21.79
CA ILE A 747 5.26 -38.23 -22.47
C ILE A 747 5.77 -37.04 -21.67
N SER A 748 4.87 -36.17 -21.17
CA SER A 748 5.22 -35.03 -20.34
C SER A 748 5.92 -35.47 -19.05
N TYR A 749 5.40 -36.50 -18.37
CA TYR A 749 6.01 -37.06 -17.17
C TYR A 749 7.42 -37.60 -17.44
N CYS A 750 7.61 -38.40 -18.50
CA CYS A 750 8.95 -38.87 -18.91
C CYS A 750 9.91 -37.72 -19.26
N ALA A 751 9.42 -36.66 -19.94
CA ALA A 751 10.22 -35.49 -20.26
C ALA A 751 10.65 -34.72 -19.00
N VAL A 752 9.76 -34.58 -18.01
CA VAL A 752 10.05 -33.97 -16.70
C VAL A 752 11.07 -34.82 -15.92
N LEU A 753 10.90 -36.15 -15.89
CA LEU A 753 11.85 -37.06 -15.27
C LEU A 753 13.27 -36.96 -15.87
N LYS A 754 13.37 -36.88 -17.21
CA LYS A 754 14.65 -36.63 -17.91
C LYS A 754 15.26 -35.28 -17.53
N LYS A 755 14.43 -34.27 -17.27
CA LYS A 755 14.88 -32.89 -16.97
C LYS A 755 15.35 -32.71 -15.53
N ILE A 756 14.69 -33.37 -14.58
CA ILE A 756 15.05 -33.23 -13.16
C ILE A 756 16.20 -34.18 -12.76
N GLN A 757 16.69 -35.04 -13.66
CA GLN A 757 17.97 -35.73 -13.44
C GLN A 757 19.10 -34.72 -13.19
N PRO A 758 19.83 -34.79 -12.05
CA PRO A 758 20.86 -33.83 -11.72
C PRO A 758 22.07 -33.96 -12.66
N TYR A 759 22.57 -32.82 -13.14
CA TYR A 759 23.84 -32.71 -13.87
C TYR A 759 25.10 -32.85 -12.98
N PHE A 760 24.98 -33.28 -11.72
CA PHE A 760 26.12 -33.39 -10.79
C PHE A 760 26.18 -34.75 -10.04
N VAL A 761 27.19 -35.56 -10.44
CA VAL A 761 28.15 -36.33 -9.63
C VAL A 761 27.63 -37.40 -8.64
N PHE A 762 27.61 -38.65 -9.12
CA PHE A 762 28.06 -39.90 -8.47
C PHE A 762 27.42 -40.52 -7.20
N SER A 763 26.31 -40.07 -6.60
CA SER A 763 25.87 -40.68 -5.31
C SER A 763 24.42 -41.13 -5.10
N ASN A 764 23.52 -41.09 -6.08
CA ASN A 764 22.17 -41.65 -5.90
C ASN A 764 21.74 -42.63 -7.01
N THR A 765 22.38 -43.80 -7.05
CA THR A 765 22.10 -44.90 -8.00
C THR A 765 20.63 -45.37 -7.94
N ARG A 766 19.97 -45.30 -6.78
CA ARG A 766 18.56 -45.69 -6.62
C ARG A 766 17.57 -44.71 -7.27
N ALA A 767 17.84 -43.41 -7.18
CA ALA A 767 17.05 -42.38 -7.87
C ALA A 767 17.09 -42.55 -9.39
N GLN A 768 18.27 -42.91 -9.92
CA GLN A 768 18.44 -43.27 -11.34
C GLN A 768 17.70 -44.57 -11.68
N ASP A 769 17.79 -45.60 -10.82
CA ASP A 769 17.07 -46.86 -11.01
C ASP A 769 15.55 -46.72 -10.98
N LEU A 770 15.01 -45.82 -10.15
CA LEU A 770 13.58 -45.54 -10.07
C LEU A 770 13.10 -44.73 -11.28
N THR A 771 13.87 -43.72 -11.70
CA THR A 771 13.60 -42.97 -12.93
C THR A 771 13.62 -43.90 -14.14
N LYS A 772 14.59 -44.80 -14.17
CA LYS A 772 14.72 -45.84 -15.20
C LYS A 772 13.55 -46.84 -15.12
N PHE A 773 13.13 -47.25 -13.93
CA PHE A 773 11.95 -48.11 -13.74
C PHE A 773 10.67 -47.43 -14.25
N ALA A 774 10.38 -46.20 -13.83
CA ALA A 774 9.22 -45.43 -14.27
C ALA A 774 9.21 -45.24 -15.80
N THR A 775 10.35 -44.88 -16.38
CA THR A 775 10.50 -44.73 -17.83
C THR A 775 10.30 -46.05 -18.57
N LEU A 776 10.93 -47.14 -18.10
CA LEU A 776 10.77 -48.47 -18.70
C LEU A 776 9.34 -49.01 -18.59
N SER A 777 8.65 -48.77 -17.48
CA SER A 777 7.26 -49.18 -17.28
C SER A 777 6.34 -48.48 -18.28
N ILE A 778 6.58 -47.20 -18.56
CA ILE A 778 5.83 -46.44 -19.57
C ILE A 778 6.22 -46.89 -20.99
N GLU A 779 7.50 -47.04 -21.27
CA GLU A 779 8.00 -47.53 -22.57
C GLU A 779 7.40 -48.90 -22.92
N ASN A 780 7.22 -49.80 -21.96
CA ASN A 780 6.62 -51.11 -22.20
C ASN A 780 5.16 -51.02 -22.68
N ILE A 781 4.40 -50.02 -22.24
CA ILE A 781 3.04 -49.75 -22.75
C ILE A 781 3.11 -49.29 -24.21
N PHE A 782 4.06 -48.41 -24.54
CA PHE A 782 4.23 -47.88 -25.90
C PHE A 782 4.94 -48.84 -26.87
N LYS A 783 5.74 -49.81 -26.39
CA LYS A 783 6.37 -50.86 -27.22
C LYS A 783 5.35 -51.72 -27.97
N VAL A 784 4.15 -51.86 -27.41
CA VAL A 784 3.02 -52.54 -28.06
C VAL A 784 2.48 -51.73 -29.24
N ARG A 785 2.86 -50.44 -29.39
CA ARG A 785 2.23 -49.48 -30.31
C ARG A 785 3.22 -48.76 -31.26
N SER A 786 4.29 -48.11 -30.77
CA SER A 786 5.40 -47.53 -31.55
C SER A 786 6.45 -46.85 -30.63
N LEU A 787 7.58 -47.51 -30.34
CA LEU A 787 8.60 -46.97 -29.41
C LEU A 787 9.39 -45.78 -29.99
N ASN A 788 9.69 -45.80 -31.29
CA ASN A 788 10.53 -44.79 -31.94
C ASN A 788 9.86 -43.41 -32.02
N GLU A 789 8.54 -43.39 -32.17
CA GLU A 789 7.76 -42.16 -32.23
C GLU A 789 7.59 -41.53 -30.84
N PHE A 790 7.31 -42.35 -29.83
CA PHE A 790 7.29 -41.95 -28.42
C PHE A 790 8.59 -41.27 -27.99
N GLN A 791 9.75 -41.88 -28.28
CA GLN A 791 11.04 -41.31 -27.86
C GLN A 791 11.32 -39.95 -28.52
N LYS A 792 10.96 -39.78 -29.80
CA LYS A 792 11.06 -38.50 -30.50
C LYS A 792 10.18 -37.41 -29.86
N GLN A 793 8.96 -37.77 -29.45
CA GLN A 793 8.03 -36.83 -28.80
C GLN A 793 8.52 -36.42 -27.40
N VAL A 794 9.05 -37.37 -26.62
CA VAL A 794 9.66 -37.10 -25.31
C VAL A 794 10.85 -36.14 -25.46
N ASP A 795 11.75 -36.39 -26.41
CA ASP A 795 12.92 -35.55 -26.64
C ASP A 795 12.55 -34.14 -27.16
N SER A 796 11.48 -34.04 -27.95
CA SER A 796 10.92 -32.76 -28.40
C SER A 796 10.36 -31.93 -27.23
N LYS A 797 9.51 -32.54 -26.37
CA LYS A 797 9.00 -31.86 -25.17
C LYS A 797 10.13 -31.48 -24.20
N TYR A 798 11.11 -32.37 -24.00
CA TYR A 798 12.30 -32.10 -23.18
C TYR A 798 13.07 -30.85 -23.63
N LYS A 799 13.23 -30.64 -24.94
CA LYS A 799 13.89 -29.45 -25.52
C LYS A 799 13.08 -28.17 -25.28
N ASN A 800 11.76 -28.26 -25.28
CA ASN A 800 10.85 -27.12 -25.11
C ASN A 800 10.65 -26.70 -23.64
N TYR A 801 10.93 -27.57 -22.66
CA TYR A 801 10.94 -27.20 -21.24
C TYR A 801 12.13 -26.25 -20.93
N LYS A 802 11.84 -24.94 -20.80
CA LYS A 802 12.79 -23.97 -20.20
C LYS A 802 13.03 -24.34 -18.74
N GLN A 803 14.22 -24.05 -18.21
CA GLN A 803 14.58 -24.34 -16.80
C GLN A 803 13.57 -23.70 -15.81
N LYS A 804 13.04 -22.52 -16.16
CA LYS A 804 11.95 -21.82 -15.48
C LYS A 804 10.63 -22.61 -15.42
N THR A 805 10.35 -23.48 -16.39
CA THR A 805 9.12 -24.30 -16.46
C THR A 805 9.22 -25.55 -15.57
N ALA A 806 10.42 -26.11 -15.38
CA ALA A 806 10.67 -27.15 -14.39
C ALA A 806 10.59 -26.57 -12.96
N ASP A 807 11.06 -25.33 -12.78
CA ASP A 807 10.90 -24.59 -11.53
C ASP A 807 9.47 -24.08 -11.32
N GLU A 808 8.67 -23.80 -12.36
CA GLU A 808 7.23 -23.48 -12.26
C GLU A 808 6.39 -24.73 -11.96
N VAL A 809 6.73 -25.89 -12.52
CA VAL A 809 6.16 -27.19 -12.13
C VAL A 809 6.51 -27.53 -10.67
N ARG A 810 7.71 -27.15 -10.20
CA ARG A 810 8.12 -27.24 -8.78
C ARG A 810 7.49 -26.17 -7.87
N LYS A 811 7.32 -24.92 -8.35
CA LYS A 811 6.75 -23.79 -7.59
C LYS A 811 5.23 -23.88 -7.44
N ASN A 812 4.56 -24.62 -8.30
CA ASN A 812 3.14 -24.92 -8.17
C ASN A 812 2.86 -26.09 -7.21
N ALA A 813 3.89 -26.68 -6.59
CA ALA A 813 3.74 -27.61 -5.46
C ALA A 813 3.46 -26.81 -4.17
N PRO A 814 2.51 -27.20 -3.31
CA PRO A 814 2.04 -26.34 -2.22
C PRO A 814 3.11 -25.92 -1.20
N PHE A 815 4.17 -26.71 -0.99
CA PHE A 815 5.19 -26.39 0.01
C PHE A 815 6.51 -27.06 -0.38
N PHE A 816 7.42 -26.31 -0.98
CA PHE A 816 8.83 -26.67 -0.94
C PHE A 816 9.35 -26.35 0.47
N ASP A 817 10.11 -27.28 1.06
CA ASP A 817 10.77 -27.12 2.36
C ASP A 817 11.73 -25.92 2.36
N GLU A 818 11.22 -24.73 2.69
CA GLU A 818 12.06 -23.75 3.38
C GLU A 818 12.07 -24.13 4.87
N VAL A 819 13.23 -24.62 5.30
CA VAL A 819 13.58 -24.76 6.71
C VAL A 819 13.79 -23.35 7.24
N THR A 820 12.80 -22.82 7.95
CA THR A 820 12.95 -21.58 8.70
C THR A 820 13.81 -21.87 9.93
N ILE A 821 15.11 -21.56 9.88
CA ILE A 821 15.93 -21.51 11.09
C ILE A 821 15.56 -20.21 11.80
N LYS A 822 14.72 -20.29 12.84
CA LYS A 822 14.55 -19.18 13.78
C LYS A 822 15.76 -19.15 14.71
N ASP A 823 16.84 -18.59 14.20
CA ASP A 823 17.92 -18.12 15.06
C ASP A 823 17.39 -16.87 15.76
N ASN A 824 17.36 -16.84 17.10
CA ASN A 824 16.93 -15.68 17.89
C ASN A 824 17.88 -14.46 17.76
N ARG A 825 18.67 -14.41 16.67
CA ARG A 825 19.56 -13.31 16.29
C ARG A 825 19.58 -12.96 14.77
N LEU A 826 18.75 -13.54 13.90
CA LEU A 826 18.83 -13.25 12.45
C LEU A 826 17.48 -12.96 11.77
N ALA A 827 17.09 -11.69 11.78
CA ALA A 827 16.28 -11.10 10.71
C ALA A 827 17.23 -10.65 9.58
N LYS A 828 17.65 -11.58 8.71
CA LYS A 828 18.41 -11.27 7.49
C LYS A 828 18.11 -12.30 6.40
N GLN A 829 17.10 -12.01 5.57
CA GLN A 829 17.03 -12.37 4.13
C GLN A 829 15.72 -11.85 3.53
N HIS A 830 15.77 -11.46 2.25
CA HIS A 830 14.77 -10.80 1.38
C HIS A 830 14.75 -9.26 1.33
N PRO A 831 15.10 -8.65 0.18
CA PRO A 831 14.68 -7.30 -0.17
C PRO A 831 13.27 -7.39 -0.77
N LEU A 832 12.25 -7.12 0.05
CA LEU A 832 10.96 -6.64 -0.43
C LEU A 832 10.80 -5.21 0.09
N MET A 833 10.83 -4.24 -0.83
CA MET A 833 10.39 -2.89 -0.53
C MET A 833 8.92 -2.95 -0.10
N VAL A 834 8.66 -2.84 1.20
CA VAL A 834 7.38 -2.42 1.75
C VAL A 834 7.65 -1.13 2.52
N THR A 835 7.32 0.00 1.92
CA THR A 835 7.27 1.28 2.61
C THR A 835 6.09 1.26 3.59
N THR A 836 6.38 1.19 4.88
CA THR A 836 5.41 1.57 5.92
C THR A 836 5.90 2.83 6.61
N LYS A 837 5.16 3.93 6.42
CA LYS A 837 5.32 5.16 7.22
C LYS A 837 4.84 4.87 8.65
N LYS A 838 5.74 4.90 9.62
CA LYS A 838 5.42 5.31 10.99
C LYS A 838 6.66 5.83 11.74
N ASN A 839 6.58 7.12 12.06
CA ASN A 839 7.34 7.89 13.05
C ASN A 839 8.85 8.12 12.83
N ASN A 840 9.18 9.42 12.80
CA ASN A 840 10.49 10.08 12.74
C ASN A 840 11.67 9.34 13.42
N GLN A 841 12.54 8.72 12.63
CA GLN A 841 14.01 8.69 12.75
C GLN A 841 14.57 7.88 11.56
N ALA A 842 15.60 8.40 10.87
CA ALA A 842 16.22 7.75 9.73
C ALA A 842 17.60 7.21 10.14
N ASP A 843 17.75 5.89 10.27
CA ASP A 843 19.04 5.22 10.37
C ASP A 843 19.37 4.55 9.04
N LEU A 844 20.49 4.94 8.43
CA LEU A 844 21.02 4.37 7.19
C LEU A 844 22.05 3.28 7.53
N VAL A 845 21.78 2.02 7.19
CA VAL A 845 22.74 0.91 7.31
C VAL A 845 22.99 0.32 5.92
N VAL A 846 24.18 0.56 5.36
CA VAL A 846 24.64 -0.03 4.09
C VAL A 846 25.41 -1.32 4.39
N ALA A 847 24.98 -2.45 3.81
CA ALA A 847 25.71 -3.71 3.86
C ALA A 847 25.85 -4.28 2.44
N ILE A 848 27.08 -4.40 1.94
CA ILE A 848 27.43 -4.96 0.63
C ILE A 848 27.72 -6.46 0.82
N ASN A 849 27.12 -7.32 -0.01
CA ASN A 849 27.40 -8.76 -0.04
C ASN A 849 28.22 -9.10 -1.30
N TYR A 850 29.48 -9.49 -1.11
CA TYR A 850 30.37 -10.03 -2.12
C TYR A 850 30.04 -11.52 -2.30
N ASP A 851 29.30 -11.91 -3.34
CA ASP A 851 29.40 -13.24 -3.98
C ASP A 851 28.33 -13.41 -5.08
N ALA A 852 28.54 -12.75 -6.23
CA ALA A 852 28.00 -13.17 -7.53
C ALA A 852 28.47 -12.24 -8.67
N VAL A 853 29.75 -12.28 -9.06
CA VAL A 853 30.18 -11.68 -10.34
C VAL A 853 31.23 -12.56 -11.02
N ARG A 854 30.85 -13.13 -12.17
CA ARG A 854 31.79 -13.47 -13.24
C ARG A 854 32.50 -12.17 -13.63
N ILE A 855 33.81 -12.15 -13.43
CA ILE A 855 34.72 -11.02 -13.62
C ILE A 855 34.40 -10.27 -14.93
N LYS A 856 33.93 -9.02 -14.78
CA LYS A 856 33.96 -7.99 -15.83
C LYS A 856 35.16 -7.07 -15.55
N PRO A 857 35.73 -6.39 -16.57
CA PRO A 857 36.93 -5.57 -16.42
C PRO A 857 36.73 -4.42 -15.42
N GLU A 858 37.74 -4.18 -14.59
CA GLU A 858 37.82 -3.15 -13.52
C GLU A 858 37.37 -1.74 -13.95
N GLN A 859 37.51 -1.42 -15.23
CA GLN A 859 37.18 -0.11 -15.79
C GLN A 859 35.66 0.14 -15.88
N GLU A 860 34.84 -0.89 -16.17
CA GLU A 860 33.37 -0.74 -16.21
C GLU A 860 32.76 -0.57 -14.81
N VAL A 861 33.39 -1.14 -13.78
CA VAL A 861 32.92 -1.02 -12.38
C VAL A 861 33.20 0.38 -11.83
N ASN A 862 34.37 0.94 -12.12
CA ASN A 862 34.74 2.30 -11.74
C ASN A 862 33.85 3.35 -12.42
N ASP A 863 33.50 3.16 -13.70
CA ASP A 863 32.61 4.08 -14.42
C ASP A 863 31.17 4.04 -13.88
N LEU A 864 30.68 2.86 -13.50
CA LEU A 864 29.36 2.70 -12.87
C LEU A 864 29.31 3.29 -11.46
N GLN A 865 30.36 3.13 -10.65
CA GLN A 865 30.46 3.74 -9.33
C GLN A 865 30.53 5.26 -9.40
N ASN A 866 31.34 5.81 -10.30
CA ASN A 866 31.45 7.26 -10.49
C ASN A 866 30.14 7.88 -11.00
N LYS A 867 29.41 7.17 -11.86
CA LYS A 867 28.10 7.63 -12.36
C LYS A 867 27.03 7.61 -11.27
N LEU A 868 27.01 6.59 -10.42
CA LEU A 868 26.08 6.49 -9.29
C LEU A 868 26.37 7.56 -8.22
N LEU A 869 27.65 7.85 -7.96
CA LEU A 869 28.07 8.90 -7.04
C LEU A 869 27.69 10.30 -7.55
N GLN A 870 27.87 10.55 -8.85
CA GLN A 870 27.44 11.82 -9.48
C GLN A 870 25.92 11.99 -9.47
N ASP A 871 25.14 10.93 -9.70
CA ASP A 871 23.68 10.99 -9.63
C ASP A 871 23.16 11.23 -8.19
N LEU A 872 23.88 10.74 -7.17
CA LEU A 872 23.56 10.98 -5.77
C LEU A 872 23.92 12.41 -5.33
N LEU A 873 25.08 12.92 -5.74
CA LEU A 873 25.51 14.30 -5.47
C LEU A 873 24.59 15.34 -6.14
N ASN A 874 24.09 15.05 -7.35
CA ASN A 874 23.17 15.94 -8.06
C ASN A 874 21.75 15.97 -7.46
N ARG A 875 21.34 14.97 -6.67
CA ARG A 875 19.99 14.89 -6.09
C ARG A 875 19.85 15.55 -4.72
N TYR A 876 20.94 15.78 -3.98
CA TYR A 876 20.89 16.33 -2.62
C TYR A 876 22.02 17.35 -2.38
N PRO A 877 21.88 18.61 -2.84
CA PRO A 877 23.01 19.53 -2.93
C PRO A 877 23.48 20.17 -1.61
N GLU A 878 22.70 20.14 -0.51
CA GLU A 878 22.92 21.10 0.59
C GLU A 878 23.05 20.60 2.04
N ASN A 879 23.10 19.31 2.36
CA ASN A 879 23.17 18.90 3.79
C ASN A 879 24.12 17.73 4.10
N TRP A 880 25.36 17.76 3.61
CA TRP A 880 26.37 16.76 4.00
C TRP A 880 27.59 17.45 4.60
N THR A 881 27.93 17.06 5.82
CA THR A 881 29.16 17.51 6.50
C THR A 881 30.40 16.91 5.84
N ASP A 882 31.55 17.55 6.00
CA ASP A 882 32.79 17.09 5.34
C ASP A 882 33.31 15.73 5.85
N ASP A 883 32.85 15.29 7.03
CA ASP A 883 33.12 13.94 7.55
C ASP A 883 32.22 12.87 6.88
N GLU A 884 30.99 13.22 6.49
CA GLU A 884 30.08 12.31 5.77
C GLU A 884 30.50 12.11 4.30
N LYS A 885 31.16 13.11 3.69
CA LYS A 885 31.78 12.99 2.35
C LYS A 885 33.03 12.12 2.33
N LYS A 886 33.69 11.91 3.48
CA LYS A 886 34.91 11.10 3.59
C LYS A 886 34.65 9.61 3.84
N ILE A 887 33.45 9.27 4.31
CA ILE A 887 33.05 7.89 4.66
C ILE A 887 32.37 7.15 3.48
N SER A 888 31.80 7.89 2.51
CA SER A 888 31.33 7.33 1.23
C SER A 888 32.46 7.12 0.24
#